data_AF-A0A852DGM4-F1
#
_entry.id   AF-A0A852DGM4-F1
#
_cell.length_a   1.000
_cell.length_b   1.000
_cell.length_c   1.000
_cell.angle_alpha   90.00
_cell.angle_beta   90.00
_cell.angle_gamma   90.00
#
_symmetry.space_group_name_H-M   'P 1'
#
loop_
_entity.id
_entity.type
_entity.pdbx_description
1 polymer ?
#
loop_
_entity_poly.entity_id
_entity_poly.type
_entity_poly.pdbx_seq_one_letter_code
_entity_poly.pdbx_strand_id
1 'polypeptide(L)'
;MSARARCARVLPSELNKVCPERGDEPATHPSKMSDFEVVPNLQQSSSSVSRSRRKAHFPAGSNEKENLISWIPENIRKKECTYFVESSQTSDSGRIVCECGYLREQHLDDAAKPPIFLGKEWDPSRHIQEMPTDAFGDIRFTGLGQKTGKYVRVSSDTPPRVIYHLMTQHWGLDPPNLLISVTGGAKNFVMKPRLRSIFRQGLVKVAQTTGAWIITGGSHAGVMKQVGEAVRDFMLSCSHKEGDIVTIGIATWGTVYNRESLVCPMGGFPAEYVLDEENQGSLSCLDSNHSHFILVDDGTHGRYGVEIPLRTRLEKFISEQTKVKGGVAIKIPIVCVVLEGGPGTLDTIYNAITHGTPCVIVEGSGRVADVIAQVANLPVAKITIALIQSKLSVLFQDTYELFTESKLVEWTKKIQDIVRSRQLLTIFREGKYGQQDVDVAILQALFKASRNQDHFGRENWDHQLKLAVAWNRVDIARSEIFTDDHDWKPSDLHPVMAAALISNKPEFVKLFLEQGVRLKDFVTWDTLVYLYDNLAPSCLFHSKLQKVLLEEREHTAGSKVPRLQMHHVSQVLRELLGCSTQPLYPKPKQAERPRLSIPVPHIKLNVQGSSLRSLYKRSPGRVTFTMDPVRDLLIWAVVQNRRELAEIIWAQSQDCMAAALACSKILKELAKEEEDTDTTDDMLALAEEYEHKAIGVFTDCYRKDEERAQKLLTRVSEAWGKTTCLQLALEAKNMNFVSHGGVQAFLTKVWWGKLSVDNGLWRVITCMLFFPLLYTNLITFSREKRLQAPMGCLARLRAFFTAPIVIFLMNTLSYFTFLLLFAYVLMVDFQPAPSWREYLIYFWLFSLVCEETRQLLYDPDGLGIVKMASLYIKDFWNKLDICAILVFIAGLTCRLIPSTLYPGRIILSLAFIIFCLRLMHIFTVSRTLGPKIIIVKRMMKDVFFFLFLLAVWVVSFGVAKQAILIHNEERVEWLFRGVVYHSYLTIFGQIPSYIDG
;
A
#
# COMPACT_ATOMS: atom_id res chain seq x y z
N MET A 1 -9.36 25.18 -44.29
CA MET A 1 -9.09 26.21 -45.33
C MET A 1 -7.60 26.45 -45.40
N SER A 2 -7.07 26.42 -46.62
CA SER A 2 -5.73 26.85 -47.08
C SER A 2 -4.49 26.06 -46.66
N ALA A 3 -3.84 25.53 -47.69
CA ALA A 3 -2.48 25.00 -47.73
C ALA A 3 -1.49 26.07 -48.21
N ARG A 4 -0.18 25.90 -47.90
CA ARG A 4 1.02 26.09 -48.76
C ARG A 4 2.22 26.63 -47.97
N ALA A 5 3.40 25.98 -48.11
CA ALA A 5 4.50 26.41 -49.00
C ALA A 5 5.90 25.96 -48.50
N ARG A 6 6.57 25.13 -49.32
CA ARG A 6 7.96 25.17 -49.87
C ARG A 6 8.99 26.10 -49.16
N CYS A 7 10.28 25.77 -49.04
CA CYS A 7 11.22 25.52 -50.15
C CYS A 7 12.58 24.96 -49.66
N ALA A 8 13.33 24.35 -50.59
CA ALA A 8 14.64 23.72 -50.41
C ALA A 8 15.81 24.59 -50.95
N ARG A 9 17.04 24.37 -50.44
CA ARG A 9 18.32 24.10 -51.18
C ARG A 9 19.58 24.63 -50.47
N VAL A 10 20.49 23.69 -50.15
CA VAL A 10 21.90 23.54 -50.60
C VAL A 10 22.81 24.78 -50.71
N LEU A 11 24.03 24.71 -50.11
CA LEU A 11 25.38 24.92 -50.71
C LEU A 11 26.51 24.74 -49.62
N PRO A 12 27.83 24.63 -49.95
CA PRO A 12 28.68 23.48 -49.62
C PRO A 12 30.13 23.79 -49.12
N SER A 13 30.88 22.71 -48.87
CA SER A 13 32.34 22.43 -49.10
C SER A 13 33.47 23.47 -48.84
N GLU A 14 34.43 22.99 -48.02
CA GLU A 14 35.91 22.97 -48.18
C GLU A 14 36.73 24.28 -48.08
N LEU A 15 37.70 24.35 -47.15
CA LEU A 15 39.13 24.54 -47.46
C LEU A 15 40.08 24.30 -46.27
N ASN A 16 41.14 23.55 -46.58
CA ASN A 16 42.39 23.20 -45.88
C ASN A 16 43.09 24.25 -44.99
N LYS A 17 43.86 23.75 -43.99
CA LYS A 17 45.35 23.69 -43.90
C LYS A 17 45.97 24.08 -42.52
N VAL A 18 47.05 23.34 -42.20
CA VAL A 18 48.24 23.65 -41.36
C VAL A 18 48.33 23.05 -39.94
N CYS A 19 49.24 22.07 -39.80
CA CYS A 19 49.96 21.71 -38.56
C CYS A 19 51.27 22.52 -38.44
N PRO A 20 51.90 22.50 -37.25
CA PRO A 20 53.32 22.10 -37.21
C PRO A 20 53.68 21.07 -36.11
N GLU A 21 54.75 20.33 -36.44
CA GLU A 21 55.61 19.42 -35.65
C GLU A 21 56.24 20.11 -34.40
N ARG A 22 56.99 19.52 -33.44
CA ARG A 22 57.66 18.24 -33.12
C ARG A 22 58.20 18.35 -31.67
N GLY A 23 58.55 17.25 -30.99
CA GLY A 23 59.59 17.27 -29.95
C GLY A 23 59.52 16.23 -28.81
N ASP A 24 60.24 15.13 -29.01
CA ASP A 24 61.07 14.34 -28.08
C ASP A 24 60.49 13.37 -27.00
N GLU A 25 60.93 12.10 -27.14
CA GLU A 25 60.90 10.94 -26.23
C GLU A 25 62.03 11.00 -25.15
N PRO A 26 62.40 9.92 -24.41
CA PRO A 26 61.68 9.06 -23.44
C PRO A 26 62.48 8.88 -22.11
N ALA A 27 61.93 8.22 -21.05
CA ALA A 27 62.72 7.44 -20.06
C ALA A 27 61.91 6.72 -18.94
N THR A 28 62.01 5.38 -18.92
CA THR A 28 62.26 4.43 -17.80
C THR A 28 61.46 4.40 -16.47
N HIS A 29 60.91 3.20 -16.18
CA HIS A 29 60.52 2.56 -14.89
C HIS A 29 61.62 2.60 -13.79
N PRO A 30 61.37 2.38 -12.45
CA PRO A 30 60.66 1.20 -11.89
C PRO A 30 59.94 1.29 -10.50
N SER A 31 59.14 0.24 -10.25
CA SER A 31 58.68 -0.41 -8.99
C SER A 31 58.92 0.24 -7.60
N LYS A 32 57.89 0.24 -6.74
CA LYS A 32 57.88 -0.49 -5.44
C LYS A 32 56.52 -0.53 -4.75
N MET A 33 56.33 -1.64 -4.05
CA MET A 33 55.20 -2.13 -3.28
C MET A 33 55.24 -1.62 -1.83
N SER A 34 54.07 -1.35 -1.22
CA SER A 34 53.87 -1.47 0.22
C SER A 34 52.38 -1.55 0.55
N ASP A 35 52.02 -2.66 1.19
CA ASP A 35 50.73 -2.99 1.79
C ASP A 35 50.24 -1.95 2.80
N PHE A 36 48.95 -1.67 2.79
CA PHE A 36 48.18 -1.35 4.01
C PHE A 36 46.74 -1.86 3.85
N GLU A 37 46.41 -2.90 4.61
CA GLU A 37 45.04 -3.34 4.88
C GLU A 37 44.24 -2.18 5.47
N VAL A 38 43.12 -1.83 4.83
CA VAL A 38 42.06 -1.05 5.45
C VAL A 38 40.72 -1.68 5.12
N VAL A 39 40.15 -2.34 6.12
CA VAL A 39 38.74 -2.74 6.19
C VAL A 39 37.88 -1.46 6.26
N PRO A 40 36.99 -1.17 5.30
CA PRO A 40 36.05 -0.07 5.43
C PRO A 40 34.76 -0.57 6.11
N ASN A 41 34.60 -0.21 7.38
CA ASN A 41 33.31 -0.22 8.06
C ASN A 41 32.35 0.77 7.35
N LEU A 42 31.32 0.26 6.68
CA LEU A 42 30.25 1.06 6.11
C LEU A 42 29.24 1.47 7.20
N GLN A 43 29.45 2.64 7.79
CA GLN A 43 28.37 3.55 8.16
C GLN A 43 28.41 4.72 7.17
N GLN A 44 27.64 4.62 6.09
CA GLN A 44 27.41 5.76 5.20
C GLN A 44 26.02 6.33 5.46
N SER A 45 26.03 7.50 6.07
CA SER A 45 24.94 8.47 6.10
C SER A 45 24.48 8.79 4.69
N SER A 46 23.22 8.51 4.38
CA SER A 46 22.56 8.93 3.14
C SER A 46 22.20 10.41 3.20
N SER A 47 22.98 11.23 2.50
CA SER A 47 22.56 12.58 2.08
C SER A 47 22.54 12.64 0.56
N SER A 48 21.43 12.24 -0.05
CA SER A 48 21.12 12.59 -1.43
C SER A 48 19.83 13.42 -1.44
N VAL A 49 20.01 14.72 -1.67
CA VAL A 49 18.94 15.68 -1.93
C VAL A 49 18.34 15.33 -3.30
N SER A 50 17.20 14.64 -3.31
CA SER A 50 16.43 14.41 -4.53
C SER A 50 15.58 15.64 -4.84
N ARG A 51 16.00 16.41 -5.85
CA ARG A 51 15.14 17.40 -6.50
C ARG A 51 14.02 16.66 -7.24
N SER A 52 12.82 16.71 -6.67
CA SER A 52 11.58 16.29 -7.30
C SER A 52 11.31 17.10 -8.58
N ARG A 53 11.57 16.52 -9.74
CA ARG A 53 10.83 16.83 -10.97
C ARG A 53 9.90 15.66 -11.25
N ARG A 54 8.60 15.96 -11.25
CA ARG A 54 7.52 15.09 -11.74
C ARG A 54 7.96 14.43 -13.06
N LYS A 55 8.17 13.12 -13.06
CA LYS A 55 8.18 12.32 -14.29
C LYS A 55 6.79 11.68 -14.39
N ALA A 56 6.00 12.22 -15.30
CA ALA A 56 4.92 11.49 -15.92
C ALA A 56 5.47 10.17 -16.46
N HIS A 57 4.68 9.10 -16.38
CA HIS A 57 5.01 7.78 -16.89
C HIS A 57 5.43 7.86 -18.37
N PHE A 58 6.73 7.76 -18.60
CA PHE A 58 7.35 7.40 -19.87
C PHE A 58 8.21 6.16 -19.59
N PRO A 59 8.31 5.19 -20.54
CA PRO A 59 8.97 3.91 -20.29
C PRO A 59 10.45 4.14 -19.99
N ALA A 60 10.86 3.83 -18.76
CA ALA A 60 12.22 4.01 -18.22
C ALA A 60 13.25 2.98 -18.73
N GLY A 61 13.02 2.38 -19.90
CA GLY A 61 13.78 1.21 -20.36
C GLY A 61 15.15 1.50 -21.02
N SER A 62 15.47 2.75 -21.36
CA SER A 62 16.70 3.07 -22.12
C SER A 62 17.93 3.28 -21.21
N ASN A 63 17.81 4.08 -20.15
CA ASN A 63 18.96 4.46 -19.33
C ASN A 63 19.49 3.34 -18.43
N GLU A 64 18.62 2.43 -17.97
CA GLU A 64 19.05 1.27 -17.16
C GLU A 64 19.83 0.26 -17.99
N LYS A 65 19.46 0.08 -19.27
CA LYS A 65 20.15 -0.82 -20.20
C LYS A 65 21.54 -0.30 -20.58
N GLU A 66 21.67 1.00 -20.82
CA GLU A 66 22.97 1.62 -21.11
C GLU A 66 23.96 1.50 -19.93
N ASN A 67 23.47 1.66 -18.70
CA ASN A 67 24.27 1.43 -17.49
C ASN A 67 24.67 -0.06 -17.32
N LEU A 68 23.82 -1.00 -17.74
CA LEU A 68 24.11 -2.43 -17.68
C LEU A 68 25.20 -2.84 -18.69
N ILE A 69 25.13 -2.31 -19.92
CA ILE A 69 26.06 -2.61 -21.01
C ILE A 69 27.49 -2.14 -20.69
N SER A 70 27.64 -1.04 -19.95
CA SER A 70 28.95 -0.57 -19.47
C SER A 70 29.45 -1.36 -18.26
N TRP A 71 28.58 -1.62 -17.27
CA TRP A 71 29.00 -2.23 -16.01
C TRP A 71 29.43 -3.70 -16.11
N ILE A 72 28.74 -4.50 -16.93
CA ILE A 72 28.98 -5.97 -17.00
C ILE A 72 30.40 -6.30 -17.51
N PRO A 73 30.87 -5.79 -18.67
CA PRO A 73 32.20 -6.12 -19.17
C PRO A 73 33.34 -5.59 -18.27
N GLU A 74 33.09 -4.52 -17.50
CA GLU A 74 34.08 -3.95 -16.56
C GLU A 74 34.29 -4.83 -15.33
N ASN A 75 33.23 -5.49 -14.84
CA ASN A 75 33.24 -6.18 -13.54
C ASN A 75 33.20 -7.71 -13.66
N ILE A 76 32.74 -8.25 -14.79
CA ILE A 76 32.57 -9.70 -14.99
C ILE A 76 33.52 -10.19 -16.08
N ARG A 77 34.28 -11.23 -15.72
CA ARG A 77 35.23 -11.91 -16.60
C ARG A 77 34.65 -13.24 -17.11
N LYS A 78 35.20 -13.75 -18.21
CA LYS A 78 35.06 -15.10 -18.75
C LYS A 78 36.44 -15.78 -18.80
N LYS A 79 36.50 -17.09 -19.03
CA LYS A 79 37.76 -17.84 -19.14
C LYS A 79 37.91 -18.44 -20.54
N GLU A 80 39.10 -18.31 -21.11
CA GLU A 80 39.40 -18.88 -22.44
C GLU A 80 40.78 -19.52 -22.46
N CYS A 81 40.90 -20.62 -23.20
CA CYS A 81 42.15 -21.35 -23.35
C CYS A 81 43.02 -20.71 -24.43
N THR A 82 44.15 -20.13 -24.02
CA THR A 82 45.05 -19.35 -24.90
C THR A 82 46.21 -20.17 -25.47
N TYR A 83 46.31 -21.46 -25.13
CA TYR A 83 47.31 -22.36 -25.68
C TYR A 83 46.67 -23.66 -26.15
N PHE A 84 47.05 -24.11 -27.35
CA PHE A 84 46.62 -25.40 -27.88
C PHE A 84 47.58 -26.51 -27.44
N VAL A 85 47.10 -27.44 -26.62
CA VAL A 85 47.81 -28.67 -26.24
C VAL A 85 47.00 -29.85 -26.76
N GLU A 86 47.59 -30.64 -27.66
CA GLU A 86 46.91 -31.76 -28.32
C GLU A 86 46.54 -32.85 -27.32
N SER A 87 45.24 -33.19 -27.26
CA SER A 87 44.72 -34.26 -26.42
C SER A 87 45.00 -35.63 -27.03
N SER A 88 45.16 -36.64 -26.16
CA SER A 88 45.21 -38.04 -26.57
C SER A 88 43.86 -38.60 -27.06
N GLN A 89 42.76 -37.86 -26.84
CA GLN A 89 41.40 -38.23 -27.28
C GLN A 89 40.99 -37.42 -28.51
N THR A 90 40.58 -38.10 -29.58
CA THR A 90 39.97 -37.49 -30.77
C THR A 90 38.48 -37.23 -30.55
N SER A 91 37.91 -36.18 -31.16
CA SER A 91 36.46 -35.91 -31.07
C SER A 91 35.63 -37.05 -31.69
N ASP A 92 34.32 -37.07 -31.42
CA ASP A 92 33.35 -37.97 -32.07
C ASP A 92 33.37 -37.87 -33.62
N SER A 93 33.90 -36.75 -34.15
CA SER A 93 34.09 -36.47 -35.58
C SER A 93 35.51 -36.75 -36.11
N GLY A 94 36.38 -37.37 -35.31
CA GLY A 94 37.75 -37.73 -35.67
C GLY A 94 38.71 -36.54 -35.81
N ARG A 95 38.36 -35.36 -35.27
CA ARG A 95 39.17 -34.13 -35.36
C ARG A 95 40.07 -33.98 -34.13
N ILE A 96 41.18 -33.27 -34.32
CA ILE A 96 42.16 -32.99 -33.27
C ILE A 96 41.55 -32.00 -32.27
N VAL A 97 41.53 -32.38 -31.00
CA VAL A 97 40.96 -31.60 -29.90
C VAL A 97 42.09 -31.17 -28.96
N CYS A 98 41.98 -29.96 -28.42
CA CYS A 98 42.84 -29.53 -27.32
C CYS A 98 42.46 -30.29 -26.02
N GLU A 99 43.37 -30.40 -25.06
CA GLU A 99 43.05 -30.93 -23.72
C GLU A 99 41.93 -30.15 -22.99
N CYS A 100 41.68 -28.90 -23.38
CA CYS A 100 40.52 -28.11 -22.91
C CYS A 100 39.18 -28.54 -23.56
N GLY A 101 39.20 -29.44 -24.55
CA GLY A 101 38.02 -29.97 -25.25
C GLY A 101 37.55 -29.17 -26.47
N TYR A 102 38.17 -28.02 -26.76
CA TYR A 102 37.85 -27.20 -27.94
C TYR A 102 38.61 -27.69 -29.18
N LEU A 103 38.02 -27.52 -30.36
CA LEU A 103 38.68 -27.78 -31.64
C LEU A 103 39.74 -26.71 -31.92
N ARG A 104 40.77 -27.06 -32.70
CA ARG A 104 41.84 -26.13 -33.07
C ARG A 104 41.32 -24.83 -33.73
N GLU A 105 40.25 -24.93 -34.52
CA GLU A 105 39.60 -23.81 -35.20
C GLU A 105 38.83 -22.88 -34.24
N GLN A 106 38.53 -23.32 -33.02
CA GLN A 106 37.77 -22.57 -32.01
C GLN A 106 38.68 -21.80 -31.04
N HIS A 107 40.00 -21.96 -31.16
CA HIS A 107 40.97 -21.15 -30.42
C HIS A 107 41.25 -19.84 -31.18
N LEU A 108 41.60 -18.78 -30.44
CA LEU A 108 42.09 -17.52 -31.03
C LEU A 108 43.34 -17.78 -31.88
N ASP A 109 43.53 -17.04 -32.98
CA ASP A 109 44.66 -17.22 -33.91
C ASP A 109 46.04 -17.16 -33.22
N ASP A 110 46.15 -16.41 -32.12
CA ASP A 110 47.37 -16.33 -31.30
C ASP A 110 47.66 -17.60 -30.49
N ALA A 111 46.63 -18.38 -30.16
CA ALA A 111 46.72 -19.66 -29.42
C ALA A 111 47.05 -20.87 -30.32
N ALA A 112 46.80 -20.75 -31.63
CA ALA A 112 47.05 -21.80 -32.62
C ALA A 112 48.50 -21.80 -33.17
N LYS A 113 49.29 -20.76 -32.82
CA LYS A 113 50.72 -20.64 -33.15
C LYS A 113 51.52 -21.65 -32.33
N PRO A 114 52.52 -22.35 -32.91
CA PRO A 114 53.35 -23.28 -32.16
C PRO A 114 54.08 -22.53 -31.03
N PRO A 115 54.03 -23.04 -29.78
CA PRO A 115 54.63 -22.34 -28.66
C PRO A 115 56.15 -22.29 -28.81
N ILE A 116 56.76 -21.23 -28.27
CA ILE A 116 58.22 -21.14 -28.05
C ILE A 116 58.67 -22.12 -26.94
N PHE A 117 57.72 -22.82 -26.28
CA PHE A 117 57.94 -23.62 -25.08
C PHE A 117 57.53 -25.10 -25.24
N LEU A 118 58.39 -26.00 -24.75
CA LEU A 118 58.39 -27.45 -24.95
C LEU A 118 57.66 -28.23 -23.83
N GLY A 119 56.56 -27.70 -23.29
CA GLY A 119 55.79 -28.38 -22.22
C GLY A 119 54.66 -29.23 -22.81
N LYS A 120 54.63 -30.54 -22.52
CA LYS A 120 53.62 -31.49 -23.02
C LYS A 120 52.38 -31.65 -22.12
N GLU A 121 52.35 -31.06 -20.93
CA GLU A 121 51.28 -31.24 -19.95
C GLU A 121 50.37 -30.01 -19.91
N TRP A 122 49.05 -30.20 -20.08
CA TRP A 122 48.07 -29.12 -19.98
C TRP A 122 47.75 -28.80 -18.51
N ASP A 123 48.09 -27.60 -18.08
CA ASP A 123 47.74 -27.03 -16.77
C ASP A 123 46.69 -25.90 -16.91
N PRO A 124 45.51 -26.00 -16.28
CA PRO A 124 44.50 -24.93 -16.27
C PRO A 124 45.04 -23.59 -15.77
N SER A 125 45.97 -23.58 -14.83
CA SER A 125 46.49 -22.35 -14.21
C SER A 125 47.35 -21.51 -15.16
N ARG A 126 47.91 -22.13 -16.20
CA ARG A 126 48.81 -21.49 -17.17
C ARG A 126 48.16 -21.30 -18.54
N HIS A 127 47.31 -22.24 -18.95
CA HIS A 127 46.73 -22.25 -20.29
C HIS A 127 45.40 -21.51 -20.41
N ILE A 128 44.77 -21.15 -19.28
CA ILE A 128 43.47 -20.46 -19.25
C ILE A 128 43.68 -19.04 -18.73
N GLN A 129 43.18 -18.05 -19.47
CA GLN A 129 43.25 -16.63 -19.08
C GLN A 129 41.85 -16.02 -18.94
N GLU A 130 41.75 -15.02 -18.08
CA GLU A 130 40.51 -14.28 -17.86
C GLU A 130 40.38 -13.07 -18.79
N MET A 131 39.28 -13.01 -19.53
CA MET A 131 38.94 -11.94 -20.47
C MET A 131 37.63 -11.25 -20.05
N PRO A 132 37.33 -10.02 -20.49
CA PRO A 132 36.01 -9.42 -20.31
C PRO A 132 34.90 -10.29 -20.92
N THR A 133 33.75 -10.38 -20.25
CA THR A 133 32.64 -11.21 -20.74
C THR A 133 31.99 -10.62 -22.00
N ASP A 134 31.59 -11.48 -22.93
CA ASP A 134 31.02 -11.16 -24.23
C ASP A 134 29.62 -11.75 -24.45
N ALA A 135 29.08 -12.43 -23.43
CA ALA A 135 27.78 -13.10 -23.49
C ALA A 135 26.94 -12.67 -22.29
N PHE A 136 26.06 -11.71 -22.51
CA PHE A 136 25.12 -11.21 -21.52
C PHE A 136 23.90 -10.56 -22.19
N GLY A 137 22.76 -10.54 -21.50
CA GLY A 137 21.58 -9.81 -21.96
C GLY A 137 20.27 -10.50 -21.58
N ASP A 138 19.25 -10.32 -22.43
CA ASP A 138 17.95 -10.97 -22.32
C ASP A 138 17.89 -12.16 -23.30
N ILE A 139 17.46 -13.34 -22.85
CA ILE A 139 17.28 -14.55 -23.67
C ILE A 139 15.80 -14.76 -24.01
N ARG A 140 15.50 -15.05 -25.28
CA ARG A 140 14.16 -15.41 -25.76
C ARG A 140 14.21 -16.77 -26.46
N PHE A 141 13.38 -17.69 -26.00
CA PHE A 141 13.25 -19.01 -26.61
C PHE A 141 12.31 -18.95 -27.83
N THR A 142 12.75 -19.46 -28.98
CA THR A 142 11.94 -19.45 -30.22
C THR A 142 10.82 -20.50 -30.17
N GLY A 143 9.63 -20.17 -30.70
CA GLY A 143 8.52 -21.14 -30.87
C GLY A 143 7.62 -21.34 -29.65
N LEU A 144 8.02 -20.86 -28.48
CA LEU A 144 7.21 -20.80 -27.27
C LEU A 144 6.98 -19.31 -27.00
N GLY A 145 5.73 -18.83 -26.99
CA GLY A 145 5.37 -17.43 -26.69
C GLY A 145 5.64 -17.03 -25.23
N GLN A 146 6.85 -17.34 -24.73
CA GLN A 146 7.29 -17.29 -23.35
C GLN A 146 7.95 -15.95 -23.01
N LYS A 147 7.99 -15.65 -21.71
CA LYS A 147 8.69 -14.48 -21.16
C LYS A 147 10.18 -14.52 -21.48
N THR A 148 10.77 -13.33 -21.70
CA THR A 148 12.22 -13.16 -21.82
C THR A 148 12.90 -13.40 -20.47
N GLY A 149 13.92 -14.26 -20.43
CA GLY A 149 14.80 -14.42 -19.27
C GLY A 149 16.02 -13.50 -19.35
N LYS A 150 16.81 -13.40 -18.28
CA LYS A 150 18.12 -12.71 -18.30
C LYS A 150 19.25 -13.72 -18.21
N TYR A 151 20.37 -13.48 -18.89
CA TYR A 151 21.53 -14.35 -18.81
C TYR A 151 22.85 -13.57 -18.73
N VAL A 152 23.85 -14.18 -18.10
CA VAL A 152 25.22 -13.67 -18.04
C VAL A 152 26.21 -14.82 -17.99
N ARG A 153 27.30 -14.73 -18.77
CA ARG A 153 28.46 -15.61 -18.70
C ARG A 153 29.45 -15.09 -17.66
N VAL A 154 29.85 -15.93 -16.72
CA VAL A 154 30.73 -15.59 -15.60
C VAL A 154 31.89 -16.58 -15.49
N SER A 155 33.07 -16.09 -15.12
CA SER A 155 34.21 -16.94 -14.74
C SER A 155 33.86 -17.77 -13.50
N SER A 156 34.31 -19.02 -13.48
CA SER A 156 34.26 -19.91 -12.32
C SER A 156 34.87 -19.31 -11.05
N ASP A 157 35.80 -18.36 -11.17
CA ASP A 157 36.47 -17.72 -10.02
C ASP A 157 35.79 -16.42 -9.55
N THR A 158 34.78 -15.94 -10.27
CA THR A 158 34.08 -14.68 -9.97
C THR A 158 33.60 -14.62 -8.51
N PRO A 159 33.91 -13.56 -7.74
CA PRO A 159 33.46 -13.45 -6.36
C PRO A 159 31.92 -13.39 -6.25
N PRO A 160 31.29 -14.16 -5.32
CA PRO A 160 29.84 -14.16 -5.11
C PRO A 160 29.21 -12.78 -4.88
N ARG A 161 29.95 -11.85 -4.28
CA ARG A 161 29.51 -10.46 -4.04
C ARG A 161 29.13 -9.73 -5.33
N VAL A 162 29.88 -9.95 -6.41
CA VAL A 162 29.64 -9.31 -7.71
C VAL A 162 28.34 -9.83 -8.32
N ILE A 163 28.14 -11.15 -8.26
CA ILE A 163 26.91 -11.81 -8.75
C ILE A 163 25.69 -11.33 -7.94
N TYR A 164 25.79 -11.27 -6.61
CA TYR A 164 24.69 -10.77 -5.77
C TYR A 164 24.35 -9.29 -6.04
N HIS A 165 25.36 -8.46 -6.30
CA HIS A 165 25.16 -7.07 -6.70
C HIS A 165 24.47 -6.96 -8.07
N LEU A 166 24.87 -7.77 -9.05
CA LEU A 166 24.21 -7.87 -10.35
C LEU A 166 22.73 -8.24 -10.19
N MET A 167 22.44 -9.29 -9.40
CA MET A 167 21.07 -9.77 -9.22
C MET A 167 20.16 -8.71 -8.57
N THR A 168 20.64 -8.02 -7.54
CA THR A 168 19.81 -7.08 -6.76
C THR A 168 19.71 -5.69 -7.38
N GLN A 169 20.82 -5.11 -7.83
CA GLN A 169 20.85 -3.72 -8.34
C GLN A 169 20.54 -3.62 -9.82
N HIS A 170 21.03 -4.56 -10.63
CA HIS A 170 20.97 -4.49 -12.09
C HIS A 170 19.83 -5.31 -12.68
N TRP A 171 19.55 -6.50 -12.15
CA TRP A 171 18.37 -7.28 -12.54
C TRP A 171 17.12 -6.89 -11.76
N GLY A 172 17.24 -6.04 -10.74
CA GLY A 172 16.12 -5.55 -9.94
C GLY A 172 15.44 -6.63 -9.10
N LEU A 173 16.15 -7.70 -8.75
CA LEU A 173 15.59 -8.76 -7.92
C LEU A 173 15.60 -8.36 -6.45
N ASP A 174 14.43 -8.37 -5.82
CA ASP A 174 14.33 -8.22 -4.37
C ASP A 174 15.07 -9.38 -3.67
N PRO A 175 15.86 -9.11 -2.62
CA PRO A 175 16.51 -10.15 -1.84
C PRO A 175 15.50 -11.21 -1.35
N PRO A 176 15.78 -12.52 -1.44
CA PRO A 176 14.81 -13.55 -1.09
C PRO A 176 14.54 -13.60 0.42
N ASN A 177 13.35 -14.04 0.84
CA ASN A 177 13.11 -14.38 2.26
C ASN A 177 13.55 -15.81 2.60
N LEU A 178 13.80 -16.65 1.59
CA LEU A 178 14.24 -18.03 1.69
C LEU A 178 14.93 -18.43 0.38
N LEU A 179 16.04 -19.17 0.47
CA LEU A 179 16.75 -19.73 -0.67
C LEU A 179 16.52 -21.24 -0.76
N ILE A 180 15.98 -21.71 -1.89
CA ILE A 180 15.73 -23.14 -2.14
C ILE A 180 16.70 -23.62 -3.20
N SER A 181 17.66 -24.46 -2.82
CA SER A 181 18.60 -25.09 -3.73
C SER A 181 18.08 -26.47 -4.13
N VAL A 182 17.65 -26.64 -5.38
CA VAL A 182 17.19 -27.93 -5.90
C VAL A 182 18.34 -28.64 -6.61
N THR A 183 18.67 -29.84 -6.16
CA THR A 183 19.74 -30.66 -6.74
C THR A 183 19.26 -32.09 -6.96
N GLY A 184 19.91 -32.81 -7.88
CA GLY A 184 19.52 -34.17 -8.21
C GLY A 184 20.16 -34.72 -9.46
N GLY A 185 19.49 -35.69 -10.08
CA GLY A 185 19.96 -36.32 -11.33
C GLY A 185 19.92 -35.37 -12.52
N ALA A 186 21.03 -35.28 -13.25
CA ALA A 186 21.12 -34.56 -14.52
C ALA A 186 20.53 -35.35 -15.70
N LYS A 187 20.39 -36.68 -15.56
CA LYS A 187 19.74 -37.53 -16.57
C LYS A 187 18.24 -37.54 -16.36
N ASN A 188 17.49 -37.65 -17.46
CA ASN A 188 16.04 -37.82 -17.40
C ASN A 188 15.66 -39.08 -16.62
N PHE A 189 14.65 -38.95 -15.76
CA PHE A 189 14.15 -40.03 -14.92
C PHE A 189 12.62 -39.94 -14.80
N VAL A 190 12.00 -41.07 -14.47
CA VAL A 190 10.54 -41.16 -14.33
C VAL A 190 10.19 -41.26 -12.86
N MET A 191 9.38 -40.31 -12.39
CA MET A 191 8.80 -40.30 -11.05
C MET A 191 7.35 -40.78 -11.10
N LYS A 192 6.87 -41.41 -10.02
CA LYS A 192 5.44 -41.74 -9.88
C LYS A 192 4.57 -40.48 -10.11
N PRO A 193 3.50 -40.53 -10.92
CA PRO A 193 2.71 -39.35 -11.28
C PRO A 193 2.16 -38.58 -10.06
N ARG A 194 1.76 -39.30 -9.01
CA ARG A 194 1.27 -38.71 -7.76
C ARG A 194 2.35 -37.91 -7.02
N LEU A 195 3.52 -38.52 -6.78
CA LEU A 195 4.66 -37.86 -6.16
C LEU A 195 5.11 -36.65 -6.98
N ARG A 196 5.12 -36.76 -8.32
CA ARG A 196 5.44 -35.66 -9.24
C ARG A 196 4.50 -34.48 -9.05
N SER A 197 3.19 -34.71 -8.99
CA SER A 197 2.20 -33.65 -8.78
C SER A 197 2.37 -32.97 -7.41
N ILE A 198 2.56 -33.78 -6.36
CA ILE A 198 2.74 -33.29 -4.98
C ILE A 198 4.02 -32.45 -4.87
N PHE A 199 5.11 -32.90 -5.48
CA PHE A 199 6.38 -32.15 -5.52
C PHE A 199 6.24 -30.82 -6.26
N ARG A 200 5.68 -30.82 -7.48
CA ARG A 200 5.53 -29.61 -8.30
C ARG A 200 4.67 -28.57 -7.59
N GLN A 201 3.51 -28.98 -7.09
CA GLN A 201 2.59 -28.10 -6.39
C GLN A 201 3.22 -27.56 -5.09
N GLY A 202 3.87 -28.42 -4.30
CA GLY A 202 4.51 -28.01 -3.05
C GLY A 202 5.66 -27.03 -3.26
N LEU A 203 6.56 -27.28 -4.24
CA LEU A 203 7.70 -26.42 -4.52
C LEU A 203 7.28 -25.00 -4.90
N VAL A 204 6.33 -24.90 -5.84
CA VAL A 204 5.77 -23.63 -6.30
C VAL A 204 5.06 -22.89 -5.17
N LYS A 205 4.26 -23.60 -4.37
CA LYS A 205 3.53 -23.05 -3.23
C LYS A 205 4.47 -22.43 -2.19
N VAL A 206 5.60 -23.07 -1.86
CA VAL A 206 6.63 -22.45 -0.98
C VAL A 206 7.19 -21.20 -1.63
N ALA A 207 7.58 -21.29 -2.90
CA ALA A 207 8.27 -20.20 -3.58
C ALA A 207 7.41 -18.94 -3.65
N GLN A 208 6.13 -19.08 -3.98
CA GLN A 208 5.17 -17.99 -4.05
C GLN A 208 4.85 -17.41 -2.67
N THR A 209 4.48 -18.24 -1.70
CA THR A 209 4.03 -17.77 -0.37
C THR A 209 5.15 -17.08 0.41
N THR A 210 6.38 -17.58 0.27
CA THR A 210 7.53 -17.04 1.00
C THR A 210 8.28 -15.96 0.21
N GLY A 211 8.10 -15.84 -1.11
CA GLY A 211 8.97 -15.02 -1.95
C GLY A 211 10.40 -15.57 -1.95
N ALA A 212 10.53 -16.87 -2.20
CA ALA A 212 11.80 -17.59 -2.24
C ALA A 212 12.44 -17.54 -3.64
N TRP A 213 13.77 -17.62 -3.67
CA TRP A 213 14.51 -17.90 -4.90
C TRP A 213 14.73 -19.40 -5.03
N ILE A 214 14.46 -19.95 -6.21
CA ILE A 214 14.77 -21.35 -6.53
C ILE A 214 16.04 -21.37 -7.37
N ILE A 215 17.11 -21.98 -6.85
CA ILE A 215 18.37 -22.20 -7.58
C ILE A 215 18.43 -23.65 -8.06
N THR A 216 18.66 -23.84 -9.36
CA THR A 216 18.76 -25.14 -10.04
C THR A 216 19.94 -25.11 -11.02
N GLY A 217 20.28 -26.25 -11.63
CA GLY A 217 21.31 -26.29 -12.69
C GLY A 217 20.87 -25.72 -14.05
N GLY A 218 19.59 -25.37 -14.24
CA GLY A 218 19.11 -24.60 -15.40
C GLY A 218 19.11 -25.31 -16.77
N SER A 219 19.52 -26.59 -16.85
CA SER A 219 19.46 -27.36 -18.09
C SER A 219 18.10 -28.03 -18.29
N HIS A 220 17.74 -28.33 -19.54
CA HIS A 220 16.48 -28.99 -19.88
C HIS A 220 16.55 -30.52 -19.74
N ALA A 221 17.12 -30.99 -18.63
CA ALA A 221 17.30 -32.42 -18.36
C ALA A 221 17.07 -32.77 -16.89
N GLY A 222 16.61 -34.00 -16.63
CA GLY A 222 16.49 -34.57 -15.28
C GLY A 222 15.63 -33.74 -14.33
N VAL A 223 16.18 -33.47 -13.14
CA VAL A 223 15.47 -32.71 -12.08
C VAL A 223 15.20 -31.27 -12.49
N MET A 224 16.10 -30.67 -13.27
CA MET A 224 15.98 -29.26 -13.69
C MET A 224 14.78 -29.06 -14.61
N LYS A 225 14.52 -30.03 -15.51
CA LYS A 225 13.29 -30.08 -16.33
C LYS A 225 12.03 -30.22 -15.49
N GLN A 226 12.04 -31.03 -14.42
CA GLN A 226 10.89 -31.17 -13.52
C GLN A 226 10.55 -29.86 -12.77
N VAL A 227 11.56 -29.09 -12.37
CA VAL A 227 11.38 -27.77 -11.74
C VAL A 227 10.84 -26.76 -12.76
N GLY A 228 11.39 -26.74 -13.98
CA GLY A 228 10.91 -25.88 -15.06
C GLY A 228 9.45 -26.15 -15.41
N GLU A 229 9.05 -27.42 -15.52
CA GLU A 229 7.65 -27.80 -15.74
C GLU A 229 6.74 -27.38 -14.58
N ALA A 230 7.20 -27.47 -13.32
CA ALA A 230 6.42 -27.01 -12.17
C ALA A 230 6.07 -25.52 -12.26
N VAL A 231 7.07 -24.71 -12.65
CA VAL A 231 6.94 -23.26 -12.78
C VAL A 231 6.04 -22.92 -13.96
N ARG A 232 6.15 -23.65 -15.06
CA ARG A 232 5.25 -23.51 -16.23
C ARG A 232 3.80 -23.81 -15.86
N ASP A 233 3.55 -24.92 -15.18
CA ASP A 233 2.20 -25.35 -14.79
C ASP A 233 1.54 -24.28 -13.89
N PHE A 234 2.33 -23.66 -13.00
CA PHE A 234 1.90 -22.51 -12.19
C PHE A 234 1.56 -21.27 -13.03
N MET A 235 2.46 -20.86 -13.94
CA MET A 235 2.28 -19.68 -14.78
C MET A 235 1.05 -19.79 -15.68
N LEU A 236 0.67 -21.00 -16.10
CA LEU A 236 -0.56 -21.26 -16.85
C LEU A 236 -1.81 -21.19 -15.98
N SER A 237 -1.69 -21.55 -14.69
CA SER A 237 -2.82 -21.57 -13.74
C SER A 237 -3.15 -20.20 -13.12
N CYS A 238 -2.17 -19.30 -13.02
CA CYS A 238 -2.34 -18.00 -12.35
C CYS A 238 -2.62 -16.87 -13.34
N SER A 239 -3.80 -16.25 -13.23
CA SER A 239 -4.21 -15.07 -14.01
C SER A 239 -3.74 -13.73 -13.40
N HIS A 240 -3.19 -13.75 -12.18
CA HIS A 240 -2.74 -12.55 -11.46
C HIS A 240 -1.22 -12.35 -11.57
N LYS A 241 -0.79 -11.12 -11.87
CA LYS A 241 0.62 -10.71 -12.04
C LYS A 241 1.39 -10.52 -10.72
N GLU A 242 0.80 -10.86 -9.58
CA GLU A 242 1.42 -10.60 -8.28
C GLU A 242 2.32 -11.77 -7.86
N GLY A 243 3.64 -11.53 -7.97
CA GLY A 243 4.69 -12.41 -7.47
C GLY A 243 5.22 -13.39 -8.52
N ASP A 244 5.94 -12.88 -9.52
CA ASP A 244 6.69 -13.74 -10.45
C ASP A 244 7.70 -14.60 -9.65
N ILE A 245 7.61 -15.92 -9.84
CA ILE A 245 8.52 -16.87 -9.19
C ILE A 245 9.92 -16.69 -9.79
N VAL A 246 10.89 -16.38 -8.94
CA VAL A 246 12.28 -16.21 -9.36
C VAL A 246 12.99 -17.56 -9.35
N THR A 247 13.25 -18.07 -10.56
CA THR A 247 14.00 -19.30 -10.82
C THR A 247 15.32 -18.98 -11.50
N ILE A 248 16.44 -19.34 -10.86
CA ILE A 248 17.79 -19.05 -11.33
C ILE A 248 18.46 -20.37 -11.71
N GLY A 249 18.80 -20.51 -13.00
CA GLY A 249 19.58 -21.63 -13.52
C GLY A 249 21.07 -21.30 -13.51
N ILE A 250 21.87 -22.10 -12.79
CA ILE A 250 23.32 -22.01 -12.82
C ILE A 250 23.85 -23.19 -13.65
N ALA A 251 24.20 -22.94 -14.91
CA ALA A 251 24.63 -23.95 -15.86
C ALA A 251 26.09 -23.76 -16.27
N THR A 252 26.77 -24.82 -16.69
CA THR A 252 28.14 -24.74 -17.21
C THR A 252 28.15 -24.32 -18.68
N TRP A 253 28.82 -23.20 -19.00
CA TRP A 253 28.94 -22.66 -20.37
C TRP A 253 29.53 -23.68 -21.35
N GLY A 254 30.48 -24.49 -20.87
CA GLY A 254 31.14 -25.57 -21.61
C GLY A 254 30.19 -26.64 -22.18
N THR A 255 29.03 -26.82 -21.55
CA THR A 255 28.05 -27.90 -21.83
C THR A 255 26.75 -27.40 -22.46
N VAL A 256 26.61 -26.09 -22.69
CA VAL A 256 25.40 -25.50 -23.30
C VAL A 256 25.42 -25.69 -24.81
N TYR A 257 24.39 -26.36 -25.33
CA TYR A 257 24.16 -26.50 -26.78
C TYR A 257 23.65 -25.18 -27.39
N ASN A 258 23.96 -24.91 -28.67
CA ASN A 258 23.60 -23.67 -29.39
C ASN A 258 24.05 -22.34 -28.73
N ARG A 259 25.10 -22.37 -27.90
CA ARG A 259 25.60 -21.19 -27.17
C ARG A 259 26.13 -20.06 -28.04
N GLU A 260 26.47 -20.31 -29.30
CA GLU A 260 26.96 -19.28 -30.24
C GLU A 260 25.92 -18.17 -30.45
N SER A 261 24.63 -18.51 -30.39
CA SER A 261 23.52 -17.54 -30.46
C SER A 261 23.50 -16.53 -29.30
N LEU A 262 24.18 -16.82 -28.19
CA LEU A 262 24.24 -16.01 -26.98
C LEU A 262 25.48 -15.12 -26.91
N VAL A 263 26.42 -15.24 -27.86
CA VAL A 263 27.66 -14.45 -27.87
C VAL A 263 27.39 -13.14 -28.60
N CYS A 264 27.40 -12.03 -27.85
CA CYS A 264 27.25 -10.68 -28.40
C CYS A 264 27.98 -9.68 -27.50
N PRO A 265 29.15 -9.13 -27.92
CA PRO A 265 29.94 -8.23 -27.09
C PRO A 265 29.21 -6.96 -26.63
N MET A 266 28.22 -6.50 -27.40
CA MET A 266 27.38 -5.35 -27.04
C MET A 266 26.16 -5.69 -26.17
N GLY A 267 26.00 -6.97 -25.83
CA GLY A 267 24.85 -7.53 -25.12
C GLY A 267 23.68 -7.85 -26.06
N GLY A 268 23.05 -9.01 -25.85
CA GLY A 268 21.89 -9.46 -26.63
C GLY A 268 20.56 -9.08 -25.98
N PHE A 269 19.81 -8.13 -26.53
CA PHE A 269 18.55 -7.63 -25.95
C PHE A 269 17.39 -7.61 -26.97
N PRO A 270 16.80 -8.75 -27.36
CA PRO A 270 17.02 -10.11 -26.84
C PRO A 270 17.87 -10.98 -27.79
N ALA A 271 18.61 -11.94 -27.21
CA ALA A 271 19.23 -13.04 -27.94
C ALA A 271 18.20 -14.16 -28.17
N GLU A 272 18.07 -14.63 -29.41
CA GLU A 272 17.18 -15.73 -29.77
C GLU A 272 17.88 -17.07 -29.58
N TYR A 273 17.30 -17.95 -28.78
CA TYR A 273 17.83 -19.27 -28.50
C TYR A 273 16.84 -20.36 -28.94
N VAL A 274 17.33 -21.32 -29.72
CA VAL A 274 16.55 -22.45 -30.23
C VAL A 274 16.80 -23.67 -29.36
N LEU A 275 15.73 -24.22 -28.79
CA LEU A 275 15.75 -25.45 -28.02
C LEU A 275 15.64 -26.64 -28.99
N ASP A 276 16.71 -27.44 -29.06
CA ASP A 276 16.80 -28.63 -29.91
C ASP A 276 17.28 -29.83 -29.07
N GLU A 277 16.36 -30.75 -28.75
CA GLU A 277 16.68 -31.93 -27.94
C GLU A 277 17.31 -33.07 -28.77
N GLU A 278 17.10 -33.09 -30.09
CA GLU A 278 17.45 -34.24 -30.94
C GLU A 278 18.94 -34.21 -31.34
N ASN A 279 19.48 -33.01 -31.60
CA ASN A 279 20.85 -32.84 -32.11
C ASN A 279 21.92 -32.49 -31.06
N GLN A 280 21.56 -32.45 -29.77
CA GLN A 280 22.43 -31.95 -28.70
C GLN A 280 23.64 -32.85 -28.34
N GLY A 281 23.62 -34.14 -28.72
CA GLY A 281 24.71 -35.08 -28.48
C GLY A 281 25.05 -35.23 -26.99
N SER A 282 26.32 -35.02 -26.64
CA SER A 282 26.83 -35.05 -25.26
C SER A 282 26.62 -33.75 -24.48
N LEU A 283 26.09 -32.70 -25.12
CA LEU A 283 25.77 -31.40 -24.53
C LEU A 283 24.31 -31.33 -24.07
N SER A 284 23.95 -30.25 -23.38
CA SER A 284 22.62 -30.03 -22.82
C SER A 284 22.04 -28.68 -23.23
N CYS A 285 20.75 -28.65 -23.57
CA CYS A 285 20.00 -27.41 -23.80
C CYS A 285 19.63 -26.69 -22.50
N LEU A 286 19.42 -25.37 -22.57
CA LEU A 286 18.90 -24.57 -21.44
C LEU A 286 17.38 -24.75 -21.30
N ASP A 287 16.86 -24.71 -20.08
CA ASP A 287 15.43 -24.89 -19.80
C ASP A 287 14.64 -23.58 -19.96
N SER A 288 13.62 -23.57 -20.80
CA SER A 288 12.91 -22.33 -21.15
C SER A 288 12.02 -21.72 -20.06
N ASN A 289 11.79 -22.41 -18.94
CA ASN A 289 10.90 -21.96 -17.87
C ASN A 289 11.65 -21.29 -16.71
N HIS A 290 12.96 -21.11 -16.83
CA HIS A 290 13.77 -20.37 -15.86
C HIS A 290 13.76 -18.87 -16.17
N SER A 291 13.73 -18.05 -15.11
CA SER A 291 13.71 -16.59 -15.24
C SER A 291 15.09 -15.97 -15.49
N HIS A 292 16.14 -16.55 -14.90
CA HIS A 292 17.51 -16.01 -14.94
C HIS A 292 18.52 -17.14 -15.14
N PHE A 293 19.61 -16.87 -15.85
CA PHE A 293 20.70 -17.80 -16.10
C PHE A 293 22.06 -17.20 -15.71
N ILE A 294 22.84 -18.00 -14.99
CA ILE A 294 24.25 -17.73 -14.72
C ILE A 294 25.04 -18.85 -15.38
N LEU A 295 25.79 -18.51 -16.42
CA LEU A 295 26.54 -19.47 -17.22
C LEU A 295 27.99 -19.47 -16.78
N VAL A 296 28.40 -20.51 -16.05
CA VAL A 296 29.72 -20.61 -15.42
C VAL A 296 30.73 -21.16 -16.40
N ASP A 297 31.87 -20.50 -16.49
CA ASP A 297 32.90 -20.79 -17.46
C ASP A 297 34.25 -21.08 -16.78
N ASP A 298 34.84 -22.23 -17.09
CA ASP A 298 36.22 -22.58 -16.72
C ASP A 298 37.16 -22.64 -17.93
N GLY A 299 36.70 -22.30 -19.14
CA GLY A 299 37.48 -22.41 -20.36
C GLY A 299 37.52 -23.82 -20.97
N THR A 300 36.75 -24.77 -20.44
CA THR A 300 36.67 -26.15 -20.99
C THR A 300 35.37 -26.42 -21.75
N HIS A 301 35.40 -27.41 -22.65
CA HIS A 301 34.25 -27.88 -23.40
C HIS A 301 33.85 -29.29 -22.97
N GLY A 302 32.54 -29.53 -22.82
CA GLY A 302 31.99 -30.87 -22.56
C GLY A 302 32.21 -31.42 -21.15
N ARG A 303 32.82 -30.65 -20.23
CA ARG A 303 33.00 -31.06 -18.83
C ARG A 303 31.83 -30.60 -17.97
N TYR A 304 31.18 -31.57 -17.31
CA TYR A 304 30.07 -31.31 -16.39
C TYR A 304 30.55 -31.03 -14.96
N GLY A 305 29.77 -30.26 -14.19
CA GLY A 305 29.99 -30.05 -12.75
C GLY A 305 30.92 -28.89 -12.41
N VAL A 306 31.33 -28.09 -13.40
CA VAL A 306 32.14 -26.88 -13.20
C VAL A 306 31.40 -25.84 -12.35
N GLU A 307 30.07 -25.83 -12.40
CA GLU A 307 29.23 -24.89 -11.68
C GLU A 307 29.16 -25.13 -10.16
N ILE A 308 29.47 -26.34 -9.69
CA ILE A 308 29.22 -26.79 -8.31
C ILE A 308 29.97 -25.91 -7.26
N PRO A 309 31.27 -25.58 -7.41
CA PRO A 309 31.98 -24.77 -6.44
C PRO A 309 31.48 -23.32 -6.40
N LEU A 310 31.18 -22.71 -7.55
CA LEU A 310 30.63 -21.36 -7.60
C LEU A 310 29.24 -21.32 -6.97
N ARG A 311 28.38 -22.28 -7.30
CA ARG A 311 27.04 -22.42 -6.71
C ARG A 311 27.09 -22.50 -5.20
N THR A 312 27.95 -23.37 -4.64
CA THR A 312 28.10 -23.52 -3.18
C THR A 312 28.57 -22.22 -2.52
N ARG A 313 29.56 -21.52 -3.11
CA ARG A 313 30.05 -20.22 -2.60
C ARG A 313 28.98 -19.13 -2.69
N LEU A 314 28.20 -19.11 -3.76
CA LEU A 314 27.12 -18.15 -3.97
C LEU A 314 25.96 -18.36 -3.00
N GLU A 315 25.51 -19.60 -2.87
CA GLU A 315 24.46 -20.00 -1.91
C GLU A 315 24.85 -19.63 -0.47
N LYS A 316 26.10 -19.93 -0.07
CA LYS A 316 26.63 -19.55 1.24
C LYS A 316 26.64 -18.03 1.43
N PHE A 317 27.16 -17.29 0.45
CA PHE A 317 27.21 -15.83 0.52
C PHE A 317 25.82 -15.20 0.66
N ILE A 318 24.82 -15.71 -0.07
CA ILE A 318 23.43 -15.24 0.03
C ILE A 318 22.86 -15.56 1.42
N SER A 319 23.14 -16.73 1.97
CA SER A 319 22.64 -17.13 3.31
C SER A 319 23.18 -16.26 4.45
N GLU A 320 24.37 -15.69 4.28
CA GLU A 320 25.00 -14.81 5.27
C GLU A 320 24.45 -13.37 5.22
N GLN A 321 23.72 -12.99 4.16
CA GLN A 321 23.11 -11.67 4.05
C GLN A 321 21.96 -11.51 5.05
N THR A 322 21.87 -10.32 5.64
CA THR A 322 20.78 -9.97 6.56
C THR A 322 19.75 -9.09 5.87
N LYS A 323 18.49 -9.52 5.91
CA LYS A 323 17.35 -8.74 5.43
C LYS A 323 16.68 -8.04 6.60
N VAL A 324 16.50 -6.72 6.50
CA VAL A 324 15.73 -5.94 7.47
C VAL A 324 14.33 -5.72 6.92
N LYS A 325 13.32 -6.32 7.56
CA LYS A 325 11.90 -6.07 7.26
C LYS A 325 11.16 -5.82 8.57
N GLY A 326 10.42 -4.71 8.66
CA GLY A 326 9.59 -4.37 9.82
C GLY A 326 10.36 -4.24 11.15
N GLY A 327 11.60 -3.76 11.10
CA GLY A 327 12.45 -3.57 12.29
C GLY A 327 13.24 -4.80 12.73
N VAL A 328 13.02 -5.94 12.09
CA VAL A 328 13.72 -7.18 12.41
C VAL A 328 14.75 -7.48 11.32
N ALA A 329 16.00 -7.68 11.74
CA ALA A 329 17.07 -8.20 10.89
C ALA A 329 17.11 -9.73 11.00
N ILE A 330 16.99 -10.42 9.86
CA ILE A 330 17.03 -11.89 9.78
C ILE A 330 18.05 -12.29 8.70
N LYS A 331 18.88 -13.28 8.98
CA LYS A 331 19.71 -13.92 7.95
C LYS A 331 18.83 -14.70 6.99
N ILE A 332 19.21 -14.76 5.70
CA ILE A 332 18.44 -15.50 4.70
C ILE A 332 18.65 -17.01 4.93
N PRO A 333 17.60 -17.77 5.28
CA PRO A 333 17.71 -19.21 5.43
C PRO A 333 17.87 -19.89 4.07
N ILE A 334 18.59 -21.01 4.05
CA ILE A 334 18.79 -21.85 2.88
C ILE A 334 18.36 -23.28 3.17
N VAL A 335 17.71 -23.92 2.20
CA VAL A 335 17.33 -25.34 2.24
C VAL A 335 17.70 -26.02 0.92
N CYS A 336 18.26 -27.22 1.01
CA CYS A 336 18.58 -28.04 -0.14
C CYS A 336 17.50 -29.12 -0.32
N VAL A 337 16.86 -29.18 -1.49
CA VAL A 337 15.87 -30.20 -1.83
C VAL A 337 16.46 -31.16 -2.84
N VAL A 338 16.40 -32.45 -2.53
CA VAL A 338 17.06 -33.50 -3.31
C VAL A 338 16.04 -34.42 -3.94
N LEU A 339 16.18 -34.59 -5.25
CA LEU A 339 15.41 -35.54 -6.04
C LEU A 339 16.34 -36.49 -6.79
N GLU A 340 16.06 -37.78 -6.71
CA GLU A 340 16.86 -38.81 -7.35
C GLU A 340 18.36 -38.66 -6.98
N GLY A 341 19.27 -38.69 -7.96
CA GLY A 341 20.67 -38.30 -7.76
C GLY A 341 21.68 -39.39 -8.09
N GLY A 342 22.89 -38.95 -8.43
CA GLY A 342 24.05 -39.79 -8.69
C GLY A 342 25.23 -39.47 -7.74
N PRO A 343 26.46 -39.88 -8.10
CA PRO A 343 27.64 -39.63 -7.28
C PRO A 343 27.87 -38.17 -6.88
N GLY A 344 27.82 -37.24 -7.85
CA GLY A 344 28.00 -35.81 -7.56
C GLY A 344 26.86 -35.22 -6.70
N THR A 345 25.66 -35.81 -6.75
CA THR A 345 24.55 -35.40 -5.88
C THR A 345 24.85 -35.77 -4.43
N LEU A 346 25.41 -36.95 -4.15
CA LEU A 346 25.81 -37.34 -2.80
C LEU A 346 26.87 -36.37 -2.23
N ASP A 347 27.83 -35.95 -3.06
CA ASP A 347 28.85 -34.97 -2.67
C ASP A 347 28.24 -33.62 -2.36
N THR A 348 27.27 -33.19 -3.17
CA THR A 348 26.52 -31.95 -2.92
C THR A 348 25.77 -31.99 -1.60
N ILE A 349 25.11 -33.13 -1.27
CA ILE A 349 24.39 -33.32 0.00
C ILE A 349 25.36 -33.30 1.19
N TYR A 350 26.46 -34.05 1.09
CA TYR A 350 27.49 -34.09 2.12
C TYR A 350 28.09 -32.70 2.38
N ASN A 351 28.38 -31.95 1.32
CA ASN A 351 28.87 -30.58 1.43
C ASN A 351 27.80 -29.64 2.02
N ALA A 352 26.54 -29.75 1.62
CA ALA A 352 25.47 -28.92 2.20
C ALA A 352 25.32 -29.14 3.72
N ILE A 353 25.30 -30.40 4.15
CA ILE A 353 25.15 -30.76 5.57
C ILE A 353 26.36 -30.35 6.40
N THR A 354 27.59 -30.49 5.88
CA THR A 354 28.80 -30.04 6.59
C THR A 354 28.85 -28.52 6.75
N HIS A 355 28.23 -27.76 5.84
CA HIS A 355 28.07 -26.31 5.95
C HIS A 355 26.86 -25.88 6.80
N GLY A 356 26.11 -26.81 7.38
CA GLY A 356 24.94 -26.51 8.22
C GLY A 356 23.64 -26.24 7.46
N THR A 357 23.59 -26.53 6.16
CA THR A 357 22.38 -26.39 5.34
C THR A 357 21.48 -27.62 5.50
N PRO A 358 20.20 -27.46 5.87
CA PRO A 358 19.26 -28.58 5.91
C PRO A 358 18.98 -29.17 4.53
N CYS A 359 18.88 -30.50 4.47
CA CYS A 359 18.56 -31.25 3.28
C CYS A 359 17.21 -31.98 3.44
N VAL A 360 16.31 -31.75 2.49
CA VAL A 360 15.02 -32.43 2.34
C VAL A 360 15.15 -33.48 1.25
N ILE A 361 15.02 -34.75 1.63
CA ILE A 361 15.11 -35.88 0.72
C ILE A 361 13.71 -36.41 0.43
N VAL A 362 13.37 -36.50 -0.85
CA VAL A 362 12.07 -37.00 -1.31
C VAL A 362 12.16 -38.51 -1.52
N GLU A 363 11.55 -39.28 -0.62
CA GLU A 363 11.47 -40.75 -0.74
C GLU A 363 10.56 -41.14 -1.92
N GLY A 364 10.99 -42.14 -2.69
CA GLY A 364 10.33 -42.61 -3.90
C GLY A 364 10.79 -41.87 -5.17
N SER A 365 11.78 -40.98 -5.07
CA SER A 365 12.37 -40.28 -6.23
C SER A 365 13.50 -41.07 -6.91
N GLY A 366 14.04 -42.12 -6.27
CA GLY A 366 15.02 -43.04 -6.85
C GLY A 366 16.48 -42.83 -6.43
N ARG A 367 17.35 -43.79 -6.77
CA ARG A 367 18.82 -43.75 -6.62
C ARG A 367 19.31 -43.25 -5.25
N VAL A 368 20.17 -42.22 -5.19
CA VAL A 368 20.79 -41.71 -3.95
C VAL A 368 19.74 -41.28 -2.92
N ALA A 369 18.68 -40.59 -3.33
CA ALA A 369 17.62 -40.14 -2.43
C ALA A 369 16.98 -41.31 -1.67
N ASP A 370 16.67 -42.41 -2.37
CA ASP A 370 16.05 -43.59 -1.75
C ASP A 370 17.02 -44.39 -0.89
N VAL A 371 18.32 -44.44 -1.26
CA VAL A 371 19.35 -45.03 -0.40
C VAL A 371 19.35 -44.33 0.96
N ILE A 372 19.43 -42.99 0.97
CA ILE A 372 19.46 -42.22 2.22
C ILE A 372 18.13 -42.34 2.98
N ALA A 373 16.99 -42.28 2.30
CA ALA A 373 15.68 -42.39 2.93
C ALA A 373 15.50 -43.73 3.70
N GLN A 374 15.99 -44.84 3.12
CA GLN A 374 15.91 -46.16 3.75
C GLN A 374 16.85 -46.30 4.96
N VAL A 375 18.05 -45.71 4.92
CA VAL A 375 19.02 -45.82 6.03
C VAL A 375 18.82 -44.78 7.14
N ALA A 376 18.12 -43.68 6.87
CA ALA A 376 18.07 -42.55 7.80
C ALA A 376 17.34 -42.84 9.13
N ASN A 377 16.48 -43.88 9.19
CA ASN A 377 15.88 -44.34 10.43
C ASN A 377 16.77 -45.29 11.24
N LEU A 378 17.86 -45.80 10.66
CA LEU A 378 18.75 -46.73 11.33
C LEU A 378 19.73 -45.98 12.25
N PRO A 379 20.17 -46.58 13.36
CA PRO A 379 21.30 -46.06 14.12
C PRO A 379 22.59 -46.19 13.29
N VAL A 380 23.48 -45.22 13.41
CA VAL A 380 24.72 -45.12 12.59
C VAL A 380 25.56 -46.41 12.66
N ALA A 381 25.59 -47.09 13.81
CA ALA A 381 26.32 -48.34 14.01
C ALA A 381 25.83 -49.52 13.14
N LYS A 382 24.57 -49.50 12.68
CA LYS A 382 24.00 -50.56 11.81
C LYS A 382 24.26 -50.31 10.32
N ILE A 383 24.82 -49.16 9.96
CA ILE A 383 25.11 -48.80 8.57
C ILE A 383 26.46 -49.40 8.20
N THR A 384 26.47 -50.64 7.74
CA THR A 384 27.68 -51.34 7.28
C THR A 384 27.84 -51.24 5.77
N ILE A 385 29.07 -51.48 5.28
CA ILE A 385 29.38 -51.52 3.84
C ILE A 385 28.50 -52.56 3.15
N ALA A 386 28.30 -53.73 3.74
CA ALA A 386 27.46 -54.80 3.19
C ALA A 386 25.99 -54.37 3.04
N LEU A 387 25.44 -53.61 4.00
CA LEU A 387 24.08 -53.09 3.90
C LEU A 387 23.95 -52.09 2.75
N ILE A 388 24.88 -51.13 2.65
CA ILE A 388 24.85 -50.13 1.57
C ILE A 388 25.07 -50.79 0.22
N GLN A 389 25.97 -51.76 0.13
CA GLN A 389 26.21 -52.54 -1.07
C GLN A 389 24.94 -53.25 -1.55
N SER A 390 24.20 -53.90 -0.63
CA SER A 390 22.90 -54.52 -0.92
C SER A 390 21.84 -53.51 -1.37
N LYS A 391 21.85 -52.29 -0.82
CA LYS A 391 20.91 -51.23 -1.25
C LYS A 391 21.27 -50.63 -2.60
N LEU A 392 22.56 -50.42 -2.86
CA LEU A 392 23.06 -49.90 -4.13
C LEU A 392 22.81 -50.89 -5.26
N SER A 393 23.01 -52.18 -5.05
CA SER A 393 22.75 -53.19 -6.09
C SER A 393 21.28 -53.23 -6.53
N VAL A 394 20.35 -52.96 -5.61
CA VAL A 394 18.91 -52.92 -5.90
C VAL A 394 18.50 -51.61 -6.60
N LEU A 395 19.08 -50.48 -6.18
CA LEU A 395 18.66 -49.13 -6.62
C LEU A 395 19.46 -48.59 -7.83
N PHE A 396 20.63 -49.17 -8.13
CA PHE A 396 21.50 -48.80 -9.26
C PHE A 396 21.75 -49.97 -10.21
N GLN A 397 20.69 -50.67 -10.63
CA GLN A 397 20.78 -51.91 -11.43
C GLN A 397 21.69 -51.79 -12.66
N ASP A 398 21.65 -50.65 -13.36
CA ASP A 398 22.38 -50.45 -14.63
C ASP A 398 23.82 -49.90 -14.46
N THR A 399 24.17 -49.41 -13.28
CA THR A 399 25.43 -48.68 -13.04
C THR A 399 26.24 -49.23 -11.87
N TYR A 400 25.73 -50.25 -11.18
CA TYR A 400 26.38 -50.86 -10.04
C TYR A 400 27.73 -51.49 -10.39
N GLU A 401 27.88 -52.07 -11.60
CA GLU A 401 29.14 -52.68 -12.06
C GLU A 401 30.29 -51.66 -12.20
N LEU A 402 30.00 -50.36 -12.31
CA LEU A 402 30.99 -49.28 -12.41
C LEU A 402 31.50 -48.81 -11.03
N PHE A 403 30.96 -49.34 -9.93
CA PHE A 403 31.39 -48.97 -8.58
C PHE A 403 32.61 -49.77 -8.14
N THR A 404 33.73 -49.06 -7.92
CA THR A 404 34.92 -49.63 -7.28
C THR A 404 34.70 -49.80 -5.77
N GLU A 405 35.37 -50.78 -5.16
CA GLU A 405 35.31 -50.99 -3.70
C GLU A 405 35.75 -49.74 -2.91
N SER A 406 36.72 -48.99 -3.43
CA SER A 406 37.17 -47.71 -2.85
C SER A 406 36.04 -46.68 -2.76
N LYS A 407 35.23 -46.55 -3.82
CA LYS A 407 34.08 -45.63 -3.84
C LYS A 407 32.97 -46.09 -2.91
N LEU A 408 32.75 -47.39 -2.76
CA LEU A 408 31.78 -47.95 -1.81
C LEU A 408 32.12 -47.60 -0.35
N VAL A 409 33.40 -47.70 0.02
CA VAL A 409 33.88 -47.30 1.35
C VAL A 409 33.68 -45.80 1.57
N GLU A 410 34.04 -44.98 0.58
CA GLU A 410 33.86 -43.53 0.63
C GLU A 410 32.38 -43.13 0.78
N TRP A 411 31.49 -43.75 -0.01
CA TRP A 411 30.04 -43.50 0.05
C TRP A 411 29.45 -43.92 1.38
N THR A 412 29.90 -45.07 1.91
CA THR A 412 29.45 -45.55 3.22
C THR A 412 29.79 -44.54 4.31
N LYS A 413 31.02 -43.99 4.29
CA LYS A 413 31.44 -42.95 5.21
C LYS A 413 30.60 -41.67 5.06
N LYS A 414 30.42 -41.18 3.83
CA LYS A 414 29.58 -40.00 3.54
C LYS A 414 28.16 -40.17 4.05
N ILE A 415 27.53 -41.33 3.80
CA ILE A 415 26.17 -41.63 4.26
C ILE A 415 26.10 -41.72 5.79
N GLN A 416 27.08 -42.35 6.46
CA GLN A 416 27.14 -42.39 7.91
C GLN A 416 27.24 -40.98 8.52
N ASP A 417 28.05 -40.11 7.94
CA ASP A 417 28.22 -38.73 8.39
C ASP A 417 26.94 -37.90 8.17
N ILE A 418 26.26 -38.08 7.03
CA ILE A 418 24.94 -37.48 6.75
C ILE A 418 23.90 -37.91 7.79
N VAL A 419 23.81 -39.22 8.08
CA VAL A 419 22.84 -39.77 9.04
C VAL A 419 23.20 -39.41 10.49
N ARG A 420 24.47 -39.13 10.79
CA ARG A 420 24.90 -38.62 12.11
C ARG A 420 24.26 -37.27 12.40
N SER A 421 24.15 -36.40 11.40
CA SER A 421 23.53 -35.08 11.49
C SER A 421 22.00 -35.12 11.32
N ARG A 422 21.31 -35.89 12.17
CA ARG A 422 19.83 -36.09 12.11
C ARG A 422 18.99 -34.81 12.16
N GLN A 423 19.56 -33.71 12.65
CA GLN A 423 18.89 -32.43 12.79
C GLN A 423 18.76 -31.67 11.46
N LEU A 424 19.73 -31.84 10.56
CA LEU A 424 19.76 -31.21 9.24
C LEU A 424 19.09 -32.08 8.17
N LEU A 425 18.87 -33.36 8.47
CA LEU A 425 18.24 -34.32 7.56
C LEU A 425 16.74 -34.43 7.81
N THR A 426 15.94 -34.23 6.75
CA THR A 426 14.49 -34.42 6.75
C THR A 426 14.08 -35.30 5.58
N ILE A 427 13.23 -36.30 5.83
CA ILE A 427 12.75 -37.24 4.80
C ILE A 427 11.28 -36.96 4.57
N PHE A 428 10.94 -36.60 3.34
CA PHE A 428 9.55 -36.51 2.90
C PHE A 428 9.08 -37.90 2.44
N ARG A 429 7.98 -38.39 3.03
CA ARG A 429 7.41 -39.70 2.71
C ARG A 429 6.00 -39.57 2.16
N GLU A 430 5.74 -40.22 1.04
CA GLU A 430 4.41 -40.31 0.46
C GLU A 430 3.49 -41.19 1.34
N GLY A 431 2.39 -40.64 1.87
CA GLY A 431 1.24 -41.44 2.37
C GLY A 431 1.16 -41.80 3.86
N LYS A 432 1.91 -41.15 4.78
CA LYS A 432 1.65 -41.30 6.23
C LYS A 432 0.50 -40.37 6.70
N TYR A 433 -0.21 -40.79 7.76
CA TYR A 433 -1.32 -40.06 8.40
C TYR A 433 -0.98 -38.57 8.61
N GLY A 434 -1.74 -37.69 7.98
CA GLY A 434 -1.50 -36.23 7.93
C GLY A 434 -0.90 -35.82 6.59
N GLN A 435 -1.75 -35.42 5.63
CA GLN A 435 -1.37 -34.90 4.31
C GLN A 435 -0.54 -33.61 4.45
N GLN A 436 0.73 -33.73 4.81
CA GLN A 436 1.68 -32.64 4.73
C GLN A 436 2.18 -32.57 3.29
N ASP A 437 1.85 -31.48 2.62
CA ASP A 437 2.42 -31.09 1.34
C ASP A 437 3.95 -30.90 1.49
N VAL A 438 4.70 -30.95 0.39
CA VAL A 438 6.18 -30.77 0.39
C VAL A 438 6.58 -29.41 0.97
N ASP A 439 5.69 -28.42 0.89
CA ASP A 439 5.93 -27.08 1.42
C ASP A 439 6.13 -27.06 2.93
N VAL A 440 5.29 -27.79 3.68
CA VAL A 440 5.38 -27.92 5.13
C VAL A 440 6.68 -28.65 5.50
N ALA A 441 7.04 -29.71 4.78
CA ALA A 441 8.27 -30.46 5.05
C ALA A 441 9.53 -29.62 4.84
N ILE A 442 9.55 -28.75 3.81
CA ILE A 442 10.65 -27.82 3.57
C ILE A 442 10.80 -26.84 4.73
N LEU A 443 9.69 -26.25 5.19
CA LEU A 443 9.71 -25.26 6.27
C LEU A 443 10.03 -25.91 7.63
N GLN A 444 9.50 -27.11 7.91
CA GLN A 444 9.85 -27.88 9.10
C GLN A 444 11.33 -28.26 9.14
N ALA A 445 11.93 -28.60 8.01
CA ALA A 445 13.37 -28.89 7.94
C ALA A 445 14.21 -27.68 8.37
N LEU A 446 13.79 -26.47 7.99
CA LEU A 446 14.44 -25.22 8.41
C LEU A 446 14.29 -24.97 9.91
N PHE A 447 13.08 -25.16 10.47
CA PHE A 447 12.85 -25.02 11.91
C PHE A 447 13.69 -26.04 12.70
N LYS A 448 13.70 -27.30 12.26
CA LYS A 448 14.49 -28.38 12.88
C LYS A 448 16.00 -28.10 12.85
N ALA A 449 16.50 -27.55 11.75
CA ALA A 449 17.89 -27.12 11.63
C ALA A 449 18.22 -25.93 12.54
N SER A 450 17.37 -24.89 12.53
CA SER A 450 17.56 -23.69 13.34
C SER A 450 17.64 -24.00 14.83
N ARG A 451 16.85 -24.97 15.33
CA ARG A 451 16.85 -25.39 16.75
C ARG A 451 18.22 -25.77 17.31
N ASN A 452 19.16 -26.19 16.47
CA ASN A 452 20.46 -26.71 16.90
C ASN A 452 21.66 -25.82 16.54
N GLN A 453 21.44 -24.65 15.92
CA GLN A 453 22.52 -23.68 15.75
C GLN A 453 22.89 -23.06 17.11
N ASP A 454 24.19 -22.87 17.35
CA ASP A 454 24.83 -22.50 18.63
C ASP A 454 24.47 -21.09 19.18
N HIS A 455 23.31 -20.55 18.83
CA HIS A 455 22.74 -19.39 19.49
C HIS A 455 22.29 -19.79 20.91
N PHE A 456 22.91 -19.20 21.92
CA PHE A 456 22.65 -19.44 23.33
C PHE A 456 21.19 -19.10 23.70
N GLY A 457 20.34 -20.12 23.89
CA GLY A 457 19.02 -19.98 24.56
C GLY A 457 17.88 -19.32 23.75
N ARG A 458 17.07 -18.49 24.45
CA ARG A 458 15.76 -17.95 24.01
C ARG A 458 15.78 -17.15 22.68
N GLU A 459 16.93 -16.67 22.25
CA GLU A 459 17.09 -15.93 20.98
C GLU A 459 16.81 -16.79 19.74
N ASN A 460 16.99 -18.12 19.84
CA ASN A 460 16.71 -19.04 18.73
C ASN A 460 15.20 -19.10 18.41
N TRP A 461 14.34 -19.06 19.45
CA TRP A 461 12.89 -19.10 19.27
C TRP A 461 12.32 -17.79 18.76
N ASP A 462 12.86 -16.67 19.24
CA ASP A 462 12.55 -15.35 18.67
C ASP A 462 12.94 -15.29 17.19
N HIS A 463 14.12 -15.82 16.82
CA HIS A 463 14.52 -15.94 15.42
C HIS A 463 13.58 -16.81 14.58
N GLN A 464 13.16 -17.96 15.10
CA GLN A 464 12.20 -18.85 14.44
C GLN A 464 10.83 -18.19 14.27
N LEU A 465 10.35 -17.47 15.28
CA LEU A 465 9.09 -16.76 15.20
C LEU A 465 9.16 -15.63 14.17
N LYS A 466 10.28 -14.90 14.12
CA LYS A 466 10.55 -13.89 13.09
C LYS A 466 10.55 -14.48 11.68
N LEU A 467 11.11 -15.68 11.50
CA LEU A 467 11.06 -16.43 10.24
C LEU A 467 9.63 -16.84 9.87
N ALA A 468 8.88 -17.41 10.80
CA ALA A 468 7.49 -17.81 10.60
C ALA A 468 6.62 -16.63 10.16
N VAL A 469 6.79 -15.47 10.81
CA VAL A 469 6.13 -14.24 10.42
C VAL A 469 6.59 -13.80 9.05
N ALA A 470 7.89 -13.76 8.76
CA ALA A 470 8.41 -13.37 7.43
C ALA A 470 7.78 -14.19 6.29
N TRP A 471 7.61 -15.50 6.50
CA TRP A 471 7.04 -16.45 5.53
C TRP A 471 5.51 -16.47 5.44
N ASN A 472 4.80 -15.76 6.31
CA ASN A 472 3.34 -15.75 6.37
C ASN A 472 2.71 -17.16 6.59
N ARG A 473 3.36 -18.02 7.39
CA ARG A 473 2.89 -19.39 7.69
C ARG A 473 2.50 -19.57 9.15
N VAL A 474 1.24 -19.20 9.43
CA VAL A 474 0.65 -19.22 10.79
C VAL A 474 0.39 -20.63 11.28
N ASP A 475 0.08 -21.55 10.37
CA ASP A 475 -0.14 -22.98 10.63
C ASP A 475 1.09 -23.64 11.26
N ILE A 476 2.28 -23.32 10.74
CA ILE A 476 3.54 -23.85 11.27
C ILE A 476 3.89 -23.18 12.60
N ALA A 477 3.67 -21.87 12.72
CA ALA A 477 3.88 -21.18 13.99
C ALA A 477 3.02 -21.78 15.12
N ARG A 478 1.75 -22.07 14.84
CA ARG A 478 0.82 -22.67 15.81
C ARG A 478 1.21 -24.08 16.21
N SER A 479 1.73 -24.90 15.28
CA SER A 479 2.05 -26.31 15.54
C SER A 479 3.45 -26.54 16.11
N GLU A 480 4.46 -25.78 15.68
CA GLU A 480 5.87 -26.02 16.03
C GLU A 480 6.41 -25.05 17.10
N ILE A 481 5.87 -23.82 17.20
CA ILE A 481 6.40 -22.79 18.11
C ILE A 481 5.53 -22.65 19.37
N PHE A 482 4.20 -22.64 19.20
CA PHE A 482 3.22 -22.53 20.27
C PHE A 482 2.70 -23.89 20.72
N THR A 483 3.60 -24.72 21.28
CA THR A 483 3.27 -26.01 21.89
C THR A 483 2.92 -25.85 23.38
N ASP A 484 2.07 -26.75 23.91
CA ASP A 484 1.59 -26.70 25.30
C ASP A 484 2.71 -26.80 26.35
N ASP A 485 3.87 -27.32 25.95
CA ASP A 485 5.03 -27.50 26.81
C ASP A 485 5.79 -26.17 27.10
N HIS A 486 5.42 -25.05 26.46
CA HIS A 486 6.22 -23.82 26.45
C HIS A 486 5.48 -22.59 27.02
N ASP A 487 6.05 -21.98 28.06
CA ASP A 487 5.55 -20.73 28.65
C ASP A 487 6.11 -19.48 27.96
N TRP A 488 5.30 -18.86 27.10
CA TRP A 488 5.61 -17.56 26.50
C TRP A 488 5.16 -16.39 27.38
N LYS A 489 6.03 -15.39 27.57
CA LYS A 489 5.59 -14.10 28.13
C LYS A 489 5.03 -13.22 27.02
N PRO A 490 3.86 -12.59 27.22
CA PRO A 490 3.27 -11.72 26.20
C PRO A 490 4.18 -10.58 25.73
N SER A 491 5.06 -10.08 26.61
CA SER A 491 6.02 -9.01 26.30
C SER A 491 7.08 -9.42 25.28
N ASP A 492 7.43 -10.71 25.22
CA ASP A 492 8.45 -11.22 24.29
C ASP A 492 7.91 -11.22 22.85
N LEU A 493 6.58 -11.26 22.69
CA LEU A 493 5.90 -11.23 21.39
C LEU A 493 5.73 -9.81 20.82
N HIS A 494 5.99 -8.76 21.61
CA HIS A 494 5.78 -7.37 21.18
C HIS A 494 6.57 -6.97 19.90
N PRO A 495 7.87 -7.28 19.75
CA PRO A 495 8.61 -6.90 18.54
C PRO A 495 8.06 -7.59 17.29
N VAL A 496 7.66 -8.85 17.43
CA VAL A 496 7.10 -9.64 16.34
C VAL A 496 5.68 -9.19 16.00
N MET A 497 4.88 -8.81 17.00
CA MET A 497 3.57 -8.19 16.81
C MET A 497 3.69 -6.91 15.98
N ALA A 498 4.67 -6.05 16.27
CA ALA A 498 4.93 -4.84 15.48
C ALA A 498 5.30 -5.18 14.03
N ALA A 499 6.16 -6.19 13.81
CA ALA A 499 6.53 -6.63 12.46
C ALA A 499 5.33 -7.23 11.68
N ALA A 500 4.47 -8.00 12.35
CA ALA A 500 3.25 -8.57 11.76
C ALA A 500 2.23 -7.47 11.39
N LEU A 501 2.08 -6.45 12.25
CA LEU A 501 1.28 -5.27 11.95
C LEU A 501 1.82 -4.54 10.73
N ILE A 502 3.11 -4.16 10.71
CA ILE A 502 3.71 -3.42 9.56
C ILE A 502 3.54 -4.20 8.25
N SER A 503 3.78 -5.51 8.27
CA SER A 503 3.70 -6.38 7.08
C SER A 503 2.30 -6.84 6.67
N ASN A 504 1.24 -6.32 7.31
CA ASN A 504 -0.17 -6.62 7.01
C ASN A 504 -0.53 -8.12 7.12
N LYS A 505 -0.18 -8.76 8.23
CA LYS A 505 -0.44 -10.20 8.46
C LYS A 505 -1.49 -10.43 9.56
N PRO A 506 -2.79 -10.33 9.23
CA PRO A 506 -3.87 -10.36 10.22
C PRO A 506 -3.97 -11.67 11.00
N GLU A 507 -3.75 -12.81 10.35
CA GLU A 507 -3.78 -14.12 11.01
C GLU A 507 -2.70 -14.27 12.11
N PHE A 508 -1.52 -13.69 11.91
CA PHE A 508 -0.50 -13.63 12.97
C PHE A 508 -0.91 -12.73 14.12
N VAL A 509 -1.51 -11.57 13.84
CA VAL A 509 -2.03 -10.68 14.88
C VAL A 509 -3.10 -11.39 15.71
N LYS A 510 -4.02 -12.10 15.06
CA LYS A 510 -5.04 -12.92 15.72
C LYS A 510 -4.41 -14.01 16.59
N LEU A 511 -3.42 -14.74 16.07
CA LEU A 511 -2.68 -15.74 16.85
C LEU A 511 -2.04 -15.12 18.09
N PHE A 512 -1.40 -13.96 17.99
CA PHE A 512 -0.78 -13.31 19.14
C PHE A 512 -1.79 -12.81 20.17
N LEU A 513 -2.98 -12.38 19.74
CA LEU A 513 -4.09 -12.05 20.65
C LEU A 513 -4.61 -13.31 21.37
N GLU A 514 -4.73 -14.44 20.67
CA GLU A 514 -5.09 -15.75 21.28
C GLU A 514 -4.06 -16.20 22.33
N GLN A 515 -2.78 -15.93 22.10
CA GLN A 515 -1.68 -16.22 23.03
C GLN A 515 -1.56 -15.22 24.20
N GLY A 516 -2.52 -14.29 24.35
CA GLY A 516 -2.63 -13.41 25.51
C GLY A 516 -1.91 -12.06 25.40
N VAL A 517 -1.51 -11.62 24.21
CA VAL A 517 -0.99 -10.25 24.01
C VAL A 517 -2.11 -9.23 24.19
N ARG A 518 -1.99 -8.36 25.21
CA ARG A 518 -2.94 -7.27 25.43
C ARG A 518 -2.51 -6.03 24.66
N LEU A 519 -3.36 -5.55 23.75
CA LEU A 519 -3.10 -4.33 22.97
C LEU A 519 -2.83 -3.10 23.87
N LYS A 520 -3.44 -3.06 25.05
CA LYS A 520 -3.24 -1.97 26.03
C LYS A 520 -1.81 -1.90 26.58
N ASP A 521 -1.13 -3.03 26.69
CA ASP A 521 0.26 -3.09 27.18
C ASP A 521 1.26 -2.95 26.03
N PHE A 522 0.88 -3.42 24.84
CA PHE A 522 1.72 -3.39 23.64
C PHE A 522 1.90 -1.98 23.06
N VAL A 523 0.82 -1.22 22.94
CA VAL A 523 0.85 0.11 22.29
C VAL A 523 1.36 1.16 23.26
N THR A 524 2.69 1.33 23.27
CA THR A 524 3.37 2.45 23.94
C THR A 524 3.50 3.65 22.99
N TRP A 525 3.85 4.82 23.55
CA TRP A 525 4.08 6.03 22.74
C TRP A 525 5.18 5.82 21.69
N ASP A 526 6.28 5.18 22.07
CA ASP A 526 7.40 4.91 21.16
C ASP A 526 7.02 3.86 20.11
N THR A 527 6.24 2.84 20.49
CA THR A 527 5.69 1.86 19.54
C THR A 527 4.78 2.54 18.51
N LEU A 528 3.94 3.49 18.95
CA LEU A 528 3.03 4.20 18.05
C LEU A 528 3.79 5.08 17.05
N VAL A 529 4.80 5.84 17.52
CA VAL A 529 5.69 6.62 16.65
C VAL A 529 6.38 5.70 15.63
N TYR A 530 6.90 4.56 16.10
CA TYR A 530 7.54 3.56 15.26
C TYR A 530 6.59 3.00 14.19
N LEU A 531 5.34 2.71 14.53
CA LEU A 531 4.33 2.25 13.58
C LEU A 531 3.97 3.34 12.56
N TYR A 532 3.90 4.60 12.97
CA TYR A 532 3.62 5.70 12.04
C TYR A 532 4.80 6.05 11.13
N ASP A 533 6.04 5.83 11.57
CA ASP A 533 7.23 5.97 10.73
C ASP A 533 7.28 4.91 9.61
N ASN A 534 6.68 3.74 9.83
CA ASN A 534 6.65 2.62 8.88
C ASN A 534 5.32 2.53 8.10
N LEU A 535 4.65 3.67 7.83
CA LEU A 535 3.49 3.69 6.93
C LEU A 535 3.87 3.29 5.51
N ALA A 536 2.95 2.65 4.80
CA ALA A 536 3.14 2.34 3.39
C ALA A 536 3.28 3.65 2.58
N PRO A 537 4.34 3.82 1.78
CA PRO A 537 4.58 5.05 1.03
C PRO A 537 3.56 5.29 -0.10
N SER A 538 2.84 4.25 -0.52
CA SER A 538 1.74 4.33 -1.49
C SER A 538 0.46 4.96 -0.92
N CYS A 539 0.32 5.06 0.40
CA CYS A 539 -0.90 5.56 1.04
C CYS A 539 -0.99 7.09 0.97
N LEU A 540 -2.17 7.63 0.64
CA LEU A 540 -2.45 9.07 0.65
C LEU A 540 -2.19 9.73 2.02
N PHE A 541 -2.44 9.03 3.11
CA PHE A 541 -2.15 9.57 4.44
C PHE A 541 -0.65 9.83 4.65
N HIS A 542 0.22 8.99 4.09
CA HIS A 542 1.67 9.18 4.14
C HIS A 542 2.10 10.44 3.36
N SER A 543 1.55 10.66 2.16
CA SER A 543 1.88 11.84 1.36
C SER A 543 1.41 13.15 2.02
N LYS A 544 0.23 13.15 2.66
CA LYS A 544 -0.25 14.29 3.48
C LYS A 544 0.63 14.54 4.69
N LEU A 545 1.04 13.49 5.39
CA LEU A 545 1.94 13.61 6.53
C LEU A 545 3.30 14.19 6.14
N GLN A 546 3.84 13.74 4.99
CA GLN A 546 5.07 14.28 4.42
C GLN A 546 4.91 15.76 4.03
N LYS A 547 3.76 16.16 3.47
CA LYS A 547 3.45 17.56 3.17
C LYS A 547 3.46 18.44 4.43
N VAL A 548 2.82 18.00 5.51
CA VAL A 548 2.83 18.72 6.80
C VAL A 548 4.24 18.82 7.38
N LEU A 549 5.04 17.76 7.27
CA LEU A 549 6.46 17.78 7.68
C LEU A 549 7.30 18.78 6.87
N LEU A 550 7.01 18.94 5.58
CA LEU A 550 7.67 19.92 4.72
C LEU A 550 7.23 21.36 5.05
N GLU A 551 5.94 21.58 5.33
CA GLU A 551 5.43 22.89 5.73
C GLU A 551 6.06 23.36 7.05
N GLU A 552 6.21 22.50 8.07
CA GLU A 552 6.90 22.89 9.31
C GLU A 552 8.40 23.19 9.09
N ARG A 553 9.07 22.51 8.15
CA ARG A 553 10.47 22.77 7.82
C ARG A 553 10.69 24.20 7.30
N GLU A 554 9.76 24.74 6.53
CA GLU A 554 9.84 26.12 6.05
C GLU A 554 9.69 27.14 7.19
N HIS A 555 8.93 26.79 8.23
CA HIS A 555 8.72 27.64 9.41
C HIS A 555 9.87 27.54 10.43
N THR A 556 10.57 26.41 10.50
CA THR A 556 11.76 26.23 11.36
C THR A 556 13.04 26.25 10.54
N ALA A 557 13.79 27.35 10.57
CA ALA A 557 15.06 27.55 9.86
C ALA A 557 16.22 26.64 10.35
N GLY A 558 16.04 25.31 10.32
CA GLY A 558 17.00 24.31 10.79
C GLY A 558 17.34 23.27 9.72
N SER A 559 18.64 22.93 9.59
CA SER A 559 19.19 22.04 8.57
C SER A 559 18.93 20.52 8.78
N LYS A 560 18.21 20.11 9.84
CA LYS A 560 17.99 18.68 10.14
C LYS A 560 16.67 18.19 9.58
N VAL A 561 16.66 16.98 9.02
CA VAL A 561 15.44 16.29 8.58
C VAL A 561 14.45 16.25 9.75
N PRO A 562 13.22 16.79 9.60
CA PRO A 562 12.24 16.78 10.67
C PRO A 562 11.85 15.34 10.97
N ARG A 563 12.01 14.93 12.24
CA ARG A 563 11.49 13.64 12.71
C ARG A 563 9.99 13.74 12.90
N LEU A 564 9.28 12.65 12.58
CA LEU A 564 7.84 12.56 12.82
C LEU A 564 7.55 12.72 14.32
N GLN A 565 6.53 13.52 14.64
CA GLN A 565 5.99 13.69 15.97
C GLN A 565 4.47 13.49 15.92
N MET A 566 3.88 13.01 17.01
CA MET A 566 2.45 12.69 17.05
C MET A 566 1.54 13.91 16.86
N HIS A 567 2.02 15.12 17.13
CA HIS A 567 1.22 16.32 16.85
C HIS A 567 1.05 16.58 15.34
N HIS A 568 2.00 16.15 14.50
CA HIS A 568 1.84 16.22 13.04
C HIS A 568 0.69 15.31 12.59
N VAL A 569 0.66 14.08 13.13
CA VAL A 569 -0.42 13.11 12.89
C VAL A 569 -1.75 13.69 13.38
N SER A 570 -1.79 14.32 14.55
CA SER A 570 -3.01 14.95 15.06
C SER A 570 -3.50 16.12 14.21
N GLN A 571 -2.62 16.85 13.53
CA GLN A 571 -3.01 17.95 12.64
C GLN A 571 -3.72 17.41 11.40
N VAL A 572 -3.15 16.37 10.77
CA VAL A 572 -3.77 15.68 9.63
C VAL A 572 -5.09 15.02 10.04
N LEU A 573 -5.13 14.33 11.18
CA LEU A 573 -6.37 13.71 11.67
C LEU A 573 -7.46 14.72 11.98
N ARG A 574 -7.11 15.93 12.44
CA ARG A 574 -8.08 17.00 12.69
C ARG A 574 -8.68 17.55 11.40
N GLU A 575 -7.89 17.60 10.33
CA GLU A 575 -8.39 17.95 9.00
C GLU A 575 -9.41 16.91 8.51
N LEU A 576 -9.13 15.62 8.71
CA LEU A 576 -10.01 14.51 8.29
C LEU A 576 -11.28 14.36 9.15
N LEU A 577 -11.15 14.46 10.48
CA LEU A 577 -12.29 14.30 11.39
C LEU A 577 -13.21 15.53 11.37
N GLY A 578 -12.64 16.73 11.25
CA GLY A 578 -13.37 17.98 11.28
C GLY A 578 -12.89 18.92 12.37
N CYS A 579 -13.16 20.22 12.19
CA CYS A 579 -12.64 21.26 13.06
C CYS A 579 -13.24 21.23 14.49
N SER A 580 -14.45 20.69 14.64
CA SER A 580 -15.19 20.53 15.90
C SER A 580 -14.48 19.62 16.91
N THR A 581 -13.61 18.73 16.44
CA THR A 581 -12.81 17.87 17.31
C THR A 581 -11.62 18.62 17.92
N GLN A 582 -11.36 18.35 19.20
CA GLN A 582 -10.08 18.68 19.82
C GLN A 582 -8.96 17.81 19.24
N PRO A 583 -7.71 18.31 19.17
CA PRO A 583 -6.59 17.50 18.70
C PRO A 583 -6.43 16.25 19.57
N LEU A 584 -6.42 15.08 18.93
CA LEU A 584 -6.31 13.77 19.60
C LEU A 584 -4.96 13.62 20.31
N TYR A 585 -3.88 14.12 19.70
CA TYR A 585 -2.55 14.13 20.30
C TYR A 585 -2.11 15.58 20.57
N PRO A 586 -2.08 16.02 21.84
CA PRO A 586 -1.75 17.39 22.17
C PRO A 586 -0.27 17.69 21.85
N LYS A 587 0.02 18.93 21.43
CA LYS A 587 1.41 19.41 21.33
C LYS A 587 2.03 19.43 22.73
N PRO A 588 3.25 18.89 22.94
CA PRO A 588 3.93 19.02 24.21
C PRO A 588 4.11 20.52 24.52
N LYS A 589 3.69 20.96 25.71
CA LYS A 589 3.87 22.36 26.13
C LYS A 589 5.38 22.64 26.22
N GLN A 590 5.83 23.78 25.71
CA GLN A 590 7.25 24.16 25.59
C GLN A 590 8.08 24.08 26.89
N ALA A 591 7.45 23.97 28.07
CA ALA A 591 8.10 23.80 29.36
C ALA A 591 8.72 22.40 29.59
N GLU A 592 8.37 21.38 28.79
CA GLU A 592 8.92 20.01 28.87
C GLU A 592 9.84 19.68 27.68
N ARG A 593 10.60 20.66 27.18
CA ARG A 593 11.78 20.32 26.39
C ARG A 593 12.85 19.78 27.35
N PRO A 594 13.28 18.51 27.28
CA PRO A 594 14.60 18.17 27.80
C PRO A 594 15.57 19.05 27.00
N ARG A 595 16.15 20.05 27.67
CA ARG A 595 17.23 20.87 27.10
C ARG A 595 18.32 19.90 26.66
N LEU A 596 18.40 19.61 25.36
CA LEU A 596 19.58 19.01 24.76
C LEU A 596 20.69 20.05 24.94
N SER A 597 21.46 19.84 25.99
CA SER A 597 22.73 20.52 26.24
C SER A 597 23.60 20.34 25.00
N ILE A 598 23.98 21.49 24.45
CA ILE A 598 25.08 21.70 23.52
C ILE A 598 26.28 20.83 23.96
N PRO A 599 26.83 19.95 23.11
CA PRO A 599 28.11 19.32 23.40
C PRO A 599 29.21 20.32 23.04
N VAL A 600 29.82 20.93 24.04
CA VAL A 600 31.16 21.50 23.90
C VAL A 600 32.12 20.31 23.91
N PRO A 601 33.05 20.17 22.95
CA PRO A 601 34.03 19.09 22.98
C PRO A 601 35.04 19.40 24.09
N HIS A 602 35.58 18.40 24.76
CA HIS A 602 37.03 18.25 24.98
C HIS A 602 37.36 17.08 25.92
N ILE A 603 38.30 16.28 25.42
CA ILE A 603 39.32 15.47 26.11
C ILE A 603 39.01 13.99 26.39
N LYS A 604 39.88 13.20 25.75
CA LYS A 604 40.05 11.75 25.66
C LYS A 604 40.30 11.08 27.01
N LEU A 605 39.86 9.82 27.13
CA LEU A 605 40.76 8.71 27.49
C LEU A 605 40.15 7.35 27.12
N ASN A 606 41.07 6.44 26.87
CA ASN A 606 41.01 5.24 26.04
C ASN A 606 40.75 3.99 26.90
N VAL A 607 40.60 2.84 26.23
CA VAL A 607 40.84 1.46 26.71
C VAL A 607 39.61 0.63 27.14
N GLN A 608 39.12 -0.17 26.17
CA GLN A 608 38.99 -1.64 26.23
C GLN A 608 37.93 -2.27 27.17
N GLY A 609 37.05 -3.09 26.55
CA GLY A 609 36.36 -4.19 27.22
C GLY A 609 34.85 -4.00 27.43
N SER A 610 34.07 -4.71 26.60
CA SER A 610 32.80 -5.37 26.98
C SER A 610 31.89 -4.68 28.03
N SER A 611 30.87 -3.95 27.57
CA SER A 611 29.63 -3.73 28.34
C SER A 611 28.49 -3.27 27.42
N LEU A 612 27.90 -4.21 26.66
CA LEU A 612 26.58 -4.08 26.04
C LEU A 612 25.46 -4.19 27.09
N ARG A 613 25.42 -3.30 28.10
CA ARG A 613 24.35 -3.37 29.12
C ARG A 613 23.92 -2.08 29.83
N SER A 614 24.25 -0.87 29.35
CA SER A 614 23.88 0.36 30.11
C SER A 614 23.17 1.49 29.36
N LEU A 615 22.71 1.31 28.12
CA LEU A 615 21.84 2.32 27.47
C LEU A 615 20.33 2.07 27.66
N TYR A 616 19.96 1.05 28.44
CA TYR A 616 18.59 0.76 28.87
C TYR A 616 18.30 1.34 30.27
N LYS A 617 18.49 2.65 30.44
CA LYS A 617 17.90 3.39 31.57
C LYS A 617 17.92 4.90 31.33
N ARG A 618 17.25 5.35 30.28
CA ARG A 618 16.54 6.62 30.36
C ARG A 618 15.10 6.27 30.68
N SER A 619 14.74 6.41 31.96
CA SER A 619 13.34 6.51 32.35
C SER A 619 12.72 7.68 31.57
N PRO A 620 11.81 7.47 30.60
CA PRO A 620 10.87 8.52 30.31
C PRO A 620 10.00 8.57 31.57
N GLY A 621 10.07 9.66 32.32
CA GLY A 621 9.12 9.88 33.39
C GLY A 621 7.72 9.77 32.79
N ARG A 622 7.06 8.64 33.07
CA ARG A 622 5.61 8.41 33.02
C ARG A 622 4.86 9.44 32.18
N VAL A 623 5.06 9.46 30.86
CA VAL A 623 4.09 10.09 29.97
C VAL A 623 2.94 9.09 29.94
N THR A 624 1.99 9.34 30.84
CA THR A 624 0.76 8.58 30.99
C THR A 624 0.17 8.35 29.62
N PHE A 625 -0.10 7.08 29.32
CA PHE A 625 -0.81 6.55 28.17
C PHE A 625 -1.66 7.62 27.46
N THR A 626 -1.55 7.66 26.12
CA THR A 626 -2.68 8.06 25.28
C THR A 626 -3.95 7.43 25.85
N MET A 627 -5.01 8.23 26.01
CA MET A 627 -6.22 7.87 26.77
C MET A 627 -6.84 6.52 26.36
N ASP A 628 -6.64 6.08 25.11
CA ASP A 628 -7.02 4.74 24.66
C ASP A 628 -6.07 4.19 23.57
N PRO A 629 -5.17 3.23 23.87
CA PRO A 629 -4.21 2.68 22.90
C PRO A 629 -4.85 1.92 21.73
N VAL A 630 -6.02 1.33 21.95
CA VAL A 630 -6.72 0.55 20.90
C VAL A 630 -7.26 1.47 19.81
N ARG A 631 -7.76 2.64 20.20
CA ARG A 631 -8.18 3.71 19.27
C ARG A 631 -7.05 4.10 18.33
N ASP A 632 -5.85 4.29 18.86
CA ASP A 632 -4.71 4.78 18.06
C ASP A 632 -4.26 3.75 17.03
N LEU A 633 -4.26 2.47 17.43
CA LEU A 633 -3.97 1.37 16.51
C LEU A 633 -5.08 1.20 15.46
N LEU A 634 -6.34 1.43 15.83
CA LEU A 634 -7.47 1.40 14.90
C LEU A 634 -7.34 2.51 13.85
N ILE A 635 -7.02 3.74 14.27
CA ILE A 635 -6.75 4.85 13.34
C ILE A 635 -5.61 4.48 12.40
N TRP A 636 -4.50 3.95 12.92
CA TRP A 636 -3.34 3.52 12.13
C TRP A 636 -3.70 2.46 11.07
N ALA A 637 -4.58 1.52 11.40
CA ALA A 637 -5.03 0.49 10.45
C ALA A 637 -5.99 1.05 9.38
N VAL A 638 -6.92 1.93 9.79
CA VAL A 638 -7.94 2.52 8.92
C VAL A 638 -7.35 3.48 7.90
N VAL A 639 -6.40 4.33 8.28
CA VAL A 639 -5.77 5.28 7.34
C VAL A 639 -4.97 4.59 6.24
N GLN A 640 -4.56 3.34 6.43
CA GLN A 640 -3.86 2.52 5.43
C GLN A 640 -4.79 1.59 4.64
N ASN A 641 -6.11 1.73 4.81
CA ASN A 641 -7.13 0.88 4.18
C ASN A 641 -6.95 -0.63 4.46
N ARG A 642 -6.54 -1.02 5.67
CA ARG A 642 -6.32 -2.43 6.05
C ARG A 642 -7.56 -3.04 6.71
N ARG A 643 -8.48 -3.55 5.89
CA ARG A 643 -9.80 -4.07 6.32
C ARG A 643 -9.73 -5.11 7.44
N GLU A 644 -9.05 -6.23 7.22
CA GLU A 644 -9.02 -7.37 8.15
C GLU A 644 -8.37 -7.00 9.50
N LEU A 645 -7.27 -6.24 9.48
CA LEU A 645 -6.63 -5.77 10.71
C LEU A 645 -7.54 -4.82 11.49
N ALA A 646 -8.18 -3.87 10.79
CA ALA A 646 -9.05 -2.89 11.44
C ALA A 646 -10.26 -3.59 12.10
N GLU A 647 -10.78 -4.67 11.51
CA GLU A 647 -11.83 -5.49 12.11
C GLU A 647 -11.39 -6.17 13.42
N ILE A 648 -10.20 -6.80 13.42
CA ILE A 648 -9.64 -7.45 14.61
C ILE A 648 -9.46 -6.41 15.74
N ILE A 649 -8.96 -5.22 15.41
CA ILE A 649 -8.70 -4.15 16.39
C ILE A 649 -10.02 -3.55 16.90
N TRP A 650 -11.02 -3.35 16.01
CA TRP A 650 -12.31 -2.79 16.39
C TRP A 650 -13.05 -3.67 17.40
N ALA A 651 -12.93 -5.00 17.30
CA ALA A 651 -13.51 -5.94 18.26
C ALA A 651 -12.96 -5.77 19.70
N GLN A 652 -11.77 -5.19 19.85
CA GLN A 652 -11.13 -4.90 21.14
C GLN A 652 -11.37 -3.46 21.64
N SER A 653 -12.10 -2.64 20.88
CA SER A 653 -12.33 -1.22 21.20
C SER A 653 -13.31 -1.04 22.37
N GLN A 654 -13.10 -0.02 23.20
CA GLN A 654 -13.99 0.30 24.33
C GLN A 654 -15.21 1.10 23.88
N ASP A 655 -15.01 2.10 23.01
CA ASP A 655 -16.04 2.98 22.48
C ASP A 655 -16.46 2.56 21.06
N CYS A 656 -17.02 1.35 20.90
CA CYS A 656 -17.22 0.72 19.57
C CYS A 656 -18.05 1.56 18.60
N MET A 657 -19.12 2.21 19.08
CA MET A 657 -20.02 3.01 18.23
C MET A 657 -19.37 4.32 17.78
N ALA A 658 -18.72 5.06 18.69
CA ALA A 658 -18.01 6.29 18.34
C ALA A 658 -16.83 5.98 17.41
N ALA A 659 -16.11 4.90 17.67
CA ALA A 659 -15.00 4.43 16.85
C ALA A 659 -15.46 4.09 15.43
N ALA A 660 -16.54 3.31 15.27
CA ALA A 660 -17.06 2.96 13.96
C ALA A 660 -17.51 4.22 13.16
N LEU A 661 -18.18 5.17 13.80
CA LEU A 661 -18.60 6.42 13.15
C LEU A 661 -17.39 7.29 12.75
N ALA A 662 -16.35 7.36 13.60
CA ALA A 662 -15.13 8.08 13.30
C ALA A 662 -14.32 7.42 12.17
N CYS A 663 -14.24 6.08 12.13
CA CYS A 663 -13.63 5.35 11.02
C CYS A 663 -14.37 5.63 9.70
N SER A 664 -15.71 5.58 9.72
CA SER A 664 -16.54 5.91 8.56
C SER A 664 -16.30 7.35 8.08
N LYS A 665 -16.18 8.31 9.01
CA LYS A 665 -15.83 9.71 8.68
C LYS A 665 -14.47 9.82 8.00
N ILE A 666 -13.42 9.23 8.60
CA ILE A 666 -12.05 9.30 8.09
C ILE A 666 -11.96 8.70 6.69
N LEU A 667 -12.55 7.52 6.47
CA LEU A 667 -12.56 6.85 5.18
C LEU A 667 -13.33 7.65 4.11
N LYS A 668 -14.50 8.20 4.45
CA LYS A 668 -15.28 9.04 3.52
C LYS A 668 -14.59 10.35 3.15
N GLU A 669 -13.76 10.93 4.01
CA GLU A 669 -12.97 12.12 3.64
C GLU A 669 -11.72 11.74 2.85
N LEU A 670 -11.02 10.65 3.21
CA LEU A 670 -9.88 10.15 2.43
C LEU A 670 -10.29 9.77 1.00
N ALA A 671 -11.42 9.07 0.84
CA ALA A 671 -11.93 8.67 -0.48
C ALA A 671 -12.31 9.84 -1.40
N LYS A 672 -12.57 11.05 -0.85
CA LYS A 672 -12.84 12.24 -1.68
C LYS A 672 -11.59 12.88 -2.23
N GLU A 673 -10.45 12.65 -1.58
CA GLU A 673 -9.17 13.28 -1.91
C GLU A 673 -8.25 12.33 -2.69
N GLU A 674 -8.57 11.04 -2.70
CA GLU A 674 -7.87 10.00 -3.45
C GLU A 674 -8.19 10.08 -4.95
N GLU A 675 -7.18 9.93 -5.80
CA GLU A 675 -7.33 10.02 -7.26
C GLU A 675 -7.59 8.64 -7.91
N ASP A 676 -7.20 7.55 -7.25
CA ASP A 676 -7.31 6.19 -7.78
C ASP A 676 -8.69 5.57 -7.47
N THR A 677 -9.45 5.26 -8.53
CA THR A 677 -10.84 4.81 -8.44
C THR A 677 -11.01 3.53 -7.65
N ASP A 678 -10.12 2.54 -7.85
CA ASP A 678 -10.26 1.23 -7.22
C ASP A 678 -10.11 1.36 -5.69
N THR A 679 -9.12 2.13 -5.25
CA THR A 679 -8.92 2.41 -3.81
C THR A 679 -10.04 3.28 -3.23
N THR A 680 -10.62 4.19 -4.00
CA THR A 680 -11.76 5.01 -3.53
C THR A 680 -12.99 4.16 -3.26
N ASP A 681 -13.29 3.21 -4.15
CA ASP A 681 -14.43 2.31 -4.01
C ASP A 681 -14.23 1.37 -2.81
N ASP A 682 -13.02 0.83 -2.62
CA ASP A 682 -12.66 0.02 -1.45
C ASP A 682 -12.82 0.79 -0.13
N MET A 683 -12.35 2.05 -0.07
CA MET A 683 -12.48 2.89 1.12
C MET A 683 -13.95 3.22 1.42
N LEU A 684 -14.76 3.49 0.39
CA LEU A 684 -16.19 3.76 0.55
C LEU A 684 -16.95 2.52 1.03
N ALA A 685 -16.67 1.35 0.46
CA ALA A 685 -17.24 0.08 0.90
C ALA A 685 -16.91 -0.21 2.38
N LEU A 686 -15.64 -0.01 2.77
CA LEU A 686 -15.22 -0.15 4.16
C LEU A 686 -15.92 0.86 5.08
N ALA A 687 -16.12 2.10 4.63
CA ALA A 687 -16.81 3.14 5.39
C ALA A 687 -18.30 2.81 5.64
N GLU A 688 -18.97 2.20 4.65
CA GLU A 688 -20.34 1.71 4.77
C GLU A 688 -20.44 0.51 5.71
N GLU A 689 -19.45 -0.39 5.68
CA GLU A 689 -19.37 -1.52 6.62
C GLU A 689 -19.27 -1.03 8.08
N TYR A 690 -18.44 -0.02 8.35
CA TYR A 690 -18.36 0.60 9.67
C TYR A 690 -19.64 1.33 10.07
N GLU A 691 -20.34 1.96 9.12
CA GLU A 691 -21.67 2.54 9.38
C GLU A 691 -22.66 1.44 9.80
N HIS A 692 -22.66 0.30 9.12
CA HIS A 692 -23.49 -0.86 9.47
C HIS A 692 -23.12 -1.45 10.84
N LYS A 693 -21.83 -1.56 11.17
CA LYS A 693 -21.34 -1.99 12.50
C LYS A 693 -21.85 -1.05 13.61
N ALA A 694 -21.82 0.26 13.39
CA ALA A 694 -22.39 1.23 14.34
C ALA A 694 -23.91 1.06 14.53
N ILE A 695 -24.65 0.81 13.44
CA ILE A 695 -26.10 0.55 13.48
C ILE A 695 -26.40 -0.72 14.27
N GLY A 696 -25.66 -1.81 14.03
CA GLY A 696 -25.83 -3.08 14.74
C GLY A 696 -25.66 -2.93 16.24
N VAL A 697 -24.55 -2.31 16.68
CA VAL A 697 -24.28 -2.06 18.11
C VAL A 697 -25.36 -1.19 18.74
N PHE A 698 -25.79 -0.12 18.06
CA PHE A 698 -26.85 0.75 18.56
C PHE A 698 -28.20 0.04 18.66
N THR A 699 -28.55 -0.78 17.67
CA THR A 699 -29.79 -1.55 17.64
C THR A 699 -29.88 -2.50 18.82
N ASP A 700 -28.81 -3.22 19.12
CA ASP A 700 -28.76 -4.15 20.25
C ASP A 700 -28.82 -3.44 21.60
N CYS A 701 -28.18 -2.27 21.73
CA CYS A 701 -28.29 -1.44 22.92
C CYS A 701 -29.72 -0.91 23.10
N TYR A 702 -30.34 -0.44 22.01
CA TYR A 702 -31.69 0.13 22.01
C TYR A 702 -32.76 -0.92 22.35
N ARG A 703 -32.63 -2.15 21.84
CA ARG A 703 -33.52 -3.27 22.17
C ARG A 703 -33.50 -3.64 23.65
N LYS A 704 -32.37 -3.45 24.33
CA LYS A 704 -32.21 -3.77 25.76
C LYS A 704 -32.73 -2.65 26.67
N ASP A 705 -32.37 -1.40 26.39
CA ASP A 705 -32.79 -0.24 27.17
C ASP A 705 -32.78 1.03 26.29
N GLU A 706 -33.98 1.51 25.95
CA GLU A 706 -34.14 2.70 25.11
C GLU A 706 -33.58 3.97 25.75
N GLU A 707 -33.76 4.16 27.07
CA GLU A 707 -33.34 5.39 27.74
C GLU A 707 -31.81 5.47 27.89
N ARG A 708 -31.15 4.35 28.18
CA ARG A 708 -29.67 4.28 28.21
C ARG A 708 -29.08 4.42 26.82
N ALA A 709 -29.66 3.80 25.80
CA ALA A 709 -29.22 3.94 24.42
C ALA A 709 -29.32 5.41 23.94
N GLN A 710 -30.38 6.13 24.31
CA GLN A 710 -30.50 7.58 24.01
C GLN A 710 -29.40 8.42 24.67
N LYS A 711 -29.02 8.10 25.91
CA LYS A 711 -27.89 8.76 26.59
C LYS A 711 -26.56 8.48 25.90
N LEU A 712 -26.40 7.30 25.30
CA LEU A 712 -25.18 6.95 24.58
C LEU A 712 -24.96 7.83 23.34
N LEU A 713 -26.02 8.26 22.64
CA LEU A 713 -25.94 9.17 21.48
C LEU A 713 -25.43 10.58 21.86
N THR A 714 -25.77 11.04 23.06
CA THR A 714 -25.48 12.39 23.56
C THR A 714 -24.25 12.44 24.46
N ARG A 715 -23.67 11.28 24.81
CA ARG A 715 -22.45 11.21 25.60
C ARG A 715 -21.31 11.86 24.84
N VAL A 716 -20.56 12.71 25.54
CA VAL A 716 -19.29 13.27 25.06
C VAL A 716 -18.21 12.20 25.21
N SER A 717 -17.60 11.77 24.12
CA SER A 717 -16.47 10.84 24.15
C SER A 717 -15.16 11.61 24.29
N GLU A 718 -14.47 11.42 25.40
CA GLU A 718 -13.12 11.95 25.63
C GLU A 718 -12.10 11.31 24.67
N ALA A 719 -12.34 10.07 24.22
CA ALA A 719 -11.47 9.36 23.29
C ALA A 719 -11.53 9.95 21.87
N TRP A 720 -12.61 10.59 21.45
CA TRP A 720 -12.75 11.14 20.09
C TRP A 720 -12.86 12.67 20.09
N GLY A 721 -11.98 13.32 20.86
CA GLY A 721 -11.80 14.77 20.81
C GLY A 721 -12.95 15.58 21.42
N LYS A 722 -13.61 15.04 22.46
CA LYS A 722 -14.78 15.61 23.16
C LYS A 722 -15.98 15.89 22.25
N THR A 723 -16.24 14.97 21.31
CA THR A 723 -17.41 15.04 20.43
C THR A 723 -18.50 14.07 20.86
N THR A 724 -19.72 14.30 20.37
CA THR A 724 -20.85 13.39 20.57
C THR A 724 -20.97 12.43 19.38
N CYS A 725 -21.49 11.22 19.63
CA CYS A 725 -21.71 10.24 18.55
C CYS A 725 -22.65 10.78 17.46
N LEU A 726 -23.67 11.55 17.86
CA LEU A 726 -24.61 12.16 16.92
C LEU A 726 -23.91 13.20 16.02
N GLN A 727 -23.02 14.02 16.59
CA GLN A 727 -22.26 15.00 15.81
C GLN A 727 -21.33 14.33 14.79
N LEU A 728 -20.61 13.29 15.20
CA LEU A 728 -19.76 12.51 14.28
C LEU A 728 -20.58 11.89 13.14
N ALA A 729 -21.76 11.33 13.43
CA ALA A 729 -22.63 10.75 12.40
C ALA A 729 -23.15 11.81 11.40
N LEU A 730 -23.48 13.02 11.87
CA LEU A 730 -23.93 14.12 11.03
C LEU A 730 -22.80 14.68 10.16
N GLU A 731 -21.60 14.86 10.73
CA GLU A 731 -20.41 15.32 10.00
C GLU A 731 -19.92 14.30 8.96
N ALA A 732 -20.08 13.00 9.23
CA ALA A 732 -19.78 11.91 8.31
C ALA A 732 -20.85 11.71 7.21
N LYS A 733 -22.01 12.36 7.34
CA LYS A 733 -23.19 12.14 6.50
C LYS A 733 -23.63 10.68 6.48
N ASN A 734 -23.66 10.03 7.65
CA ASN A 734 -24.11 8.65 7.82
C ASN A 734 -25.64 8.58 7.81
N MET A 735 -26.23 8.55 6.61
CA MET A 735 -27.68 8.64 6.42
C MET A 735 -28.43 7.41 6.94
N ASN A 736 -27.82 6.22 6.86
CA ASN A 736 -28.44 4.99 7.33
C ASN A 736 -28.46 4.95 8.86
N PHE A 737 -27.37 5.42 9.50
CA PHE A 737 -27.33 5.54 10.95
C PHE A 737 -28.34 6.57 11.49
N VAL A 738 -28.42 7.76 10.89
CA VAL A 738 -29.33 8.81 11.35
C VAL A 738 -30.79 8.46 11.10
N SER A 739 -31.12 7.75 10.02
CA SER A 739 -32.48 7.31 9.72
C SER A 739 -32.97 6.14 10.56
N HIS A 740 -32.11 5.51 11.35
CA HIS A 740 -32.48 4.44 12.27
C HIS A 740 -33.61 4.88 13.24
N GLY A 741 -34.61 4.00 13.43
CA GLY A 741 -35.82 4.31 14.18
C GLY A 741 -35.58 4.82 15.60
N GLY A 742 -34.59 4.26 16.31
CA GLY A 742 -34.24 4.71 17.67
C GLY A 742 -33.62 6.12 17.72
N VAL A 743 -32.87 6.51 16.69
CA VAL A 743 -32.31 7.88 16.57
C VAL A 743 -33.44 8.87 16.22
N GLN A 744 -34.35 8.48 15.32
CA GLN A 744 -35.52 9.28 14.98
C GLN A 744 -36.49 9.46 16.17
N ALA A 745 -36.69 8.42 16.98
CA ALA A 745 -37.45 8.50 18.22
C ALA A 745 -36.78 9.46 19.22
N PHE A 746 -35.45 9.42 19.34
CA PHE A 746 -34.69 10.37 20.15
C PHE A 746 -34.86 11.82 19.66
N LEU A 747 -34.69 12.08 18.36
CA LEU A 747 -34.87 13.42 17.77
C LEU A 747 -36.31 13.93 17.96
N THR A 748 -37.30 13.04 17.84
CA THR A 748 -38.71 13.36 18.11
C THR A 748 -38.89 13.75 19.58
N LYS A 749 -38.29 13.01 20.52
CA LYS A 749 -38.32 13.34 21.95
C LYS A 749 -37.65 14.67 22.25
N VAL A 750 -36.53 15.00 21.59
CA VAL A 750 -35.87 16.32 21.68
C VAL A 750 -36.78 17.44 21.13
N TRP A 751 -37.44 17.20 19.99
CA TRP A 751 -38.37 18.15 19.36
C TRP A 751 -39.58 18.50 20.24
N TRP A 752 -40.19 17.50 20.88
CA TRP A 752 -41.30 17.70 21.82
C TRP A 752 -40.85 18.23 23.19
N GLY A 753 -39.57 18.05 23.54
CA GLY A 753 -38.99 18.57 24.77
C GLY A 753 -39.65 18.01 26.03
N LYS A 754 -40.27 18.89 26.83
CA LYS A 754 -40.96 18.50 28.07
C LYS A 754 -42.40 18.00 27.84
N LEU A 755 -42.95 18.21 26.65
CA LEU A 755 -44.25 17.71 26.25
C LEU A 755 -44.16 16.21 25.92
N SER A 756 -45.27 15.49 26.07
CA SER A 756 -45.37 14.11 25.58
C SER A 756 -45.53 14.09 24.06
N VAL A 757 -44.98 13.05 23.41
CA VAL A 757 -45.05 12.85 21.96
C VAL A 757 -46.46 12.51 21.48
N ASP A 758 -47.28 11.86 22.31
CA ASP A 758 -48.66 11.46 22.00
C ASP A 758 -49.65 12.64 21.78
N ASN A 759 -49.21 13.89 22.02
CA ASN A 759 -50.07 15.04 21.83
C ASN A 759 -50.23 15.33 20.32
N GLY A 760 -51.47 15.48 19.83
CA GLY A 760 -51.70 15.93 18.46
C GLY A 760 -51.36 17.42 18.28
N LEU A 761 -50.90 17.81 17.09
CA LEU A 761 -50.57 19.22 16.76
C LEU A 761 -51.73 20.18 17.01
N TRP A 762 -52.96 19.77 16.73
CA TRP A 762 -54.16 20.60 16.95
C TRP A 762 -54.33 20.98 18.43
N ARG A 763 -54.05 20.06 19.36
CA ARG A 763 -54.15 20.33 20.81
C ARG A 763 -53.15 21.40 21.24
N VAL A 764 -51.95 21.35 20.67
CA VAL A 764 -50.89 22.35 20.92
C VAL A 764 -51.31 23.72 20.38
N ILE A 765 -51.87 23.78 19.16
CA ILE A 765 -52.34 25.03 18.54
C ILE A 765 -53.50 25.63 19.34
N THR A 766 -54.48 24.83 19.76
CA THR A 766 -55.61 25.31 20.58
C THR A 766 -55.12 25.89 21.91
N CYS A 767 -54.16 25.25 22.58
CA CYS A 767 -53.61 25.76 23.85
C CYS A 767 -52.70 26.98 23.65
N MET A 768 -52.09 27.13 22.47
CA MET A 768 -51.30 28.31 22.11
C MET A 768 -52.19 29.55 21.90
N LEU A 769 -53.36 29.38 21.27
CA LEU A 769 -54.32 30.47 21.06
C LEU A 769 -55.09 30.83 22.34
N PHE A 770 -55.33 29.85 23.21
CA PHE A 770 -56.08 30.05 24.44
C PHE A 770 -55.32 29.47 25.64
N PHE A 771 -54.50 30.34 26.26
CA PHE A 771 -53.63 29.99 27.39
C PHE A 771 -54.32 29.32 28.60
N PRO A 772 -55.56 29.67 28.99
CA PRO A 772 -56.21 29.01 30.13
C PRO A 772 -56.45 27.51 29.94
N LEU A 773 -56.54 27.01 28.69
CA LEU A 773 -56.68 25.58 28.41
C LEU A 773 -55.43 24.76 28.77
N LEU A 774 -54.27 25.40 28.94
CA LEU A 774 -53.04 24.74 29.39
C LEU A 774 -53.16 24.17 30.82
N TYR A 775 -54.01 24.76 31.65
CA TYR A 775 -54.23 24.30 33.03
C TYR A 775 -55.18 23.11 33.10
N THR A 776 -55.87 22.79 32.00
CA THR A 776 -56.72 21.60 31.87
C THR A 776 -55.89 20.37 31.47
N ASN A 777 -56.45 19.16 31.61
CA ASN A 777 -55.79 17.90 31.22
C ASN A 777 -55.75 17.66 29.69
N LEU A 778 -55.90 18.69 28.87
CA LEU A 778 -55.88 18.59 27.40
C LEU A 778 -54.48 18.28 26.84
N ILE A 779 -53.42 18.70 27.54
CA ILE A 779 -52.02 18.45 27.17
C ILE A 779 -51.36 17.56 28.22
N THR A 780 -50.66 16.52 27.75
CA THR A 780 -49.89 15.63 28.63
C THR A 780 -48.41 16.02 28.65
N PHE A 781 -47.83 16.13 29.85
CA PHE A 781 -46.41 16.40 30.06
C PHE A 781 -45.64 15.11 30.33
N SER A 782 -44.44 14.98 29.77
CA SER A 782 -43.58 13.79 29.93
C SER A 782 -43.18 13.53 31.39
N ARG A 783 -43.14 14.58 32.22
CA ARG A 783 -42.83 14.49 33.65
C ARG A 783 -43.99 13.93 34.46
N GLU A 784 -45.23 14.29 34.11
CA GLU A 784 -46.44 13.80 34.78
C GLU A 784 -46.65 12.32 34.49
N LYS A 785 -46.33 11.85 33.28
CA LYS A 785 -46.30 10.41 32.95
C LYS A 785 -45.27 9.62 33.74
N ARG A 786 -44.07 10.18 33.97
CA ARG A 786 -42.98 9.49 34.67
C ARG A 786 -43.08 9.51 36.19
N LEU A 787 -43.61 10.59 36.78
CA LEU A 787 -43.66 10.78 38.24
C LEU A 787 -45.06 10.63 38.83
N GLN A 788 -46.11 10.46 38.01
CA GLN A 788 -47.53 10.39 38.44
C GLN A 788 -47.94 11.52 39.41
N ALA A 789 -47.26 12.68 39.35
CA ALA A 789 -47.48 13.81 40.25
C ALA A 789 -47.79 15.08 39.44
N PRO A 790 -48.79 15.88 39.84
CA PRO A 790 -49.17 17.08 39.10
C PRO A 790 -48.09 18.17 39.20
N MET A 791 -47.78 18.80 38.07
CA MET A 791 -46.87 19.96 38.03
C MET A 791 -47.60 21.24 38.46
N GLY A 792 -46.91 22.13 39.19
CA GLY A 792 -47.47 23.45 39.52
C GLY A 792 -47.79 24.31 38.29
N CYS A 793 -48.75 25.22 38.40
CA CYS A 793 -49.26 26.05 37.30
C CYS A 793 -48.15 26.81 36.53
N LEU A 794 -47.26 27.52 37.27
CA LEU A 794 -46.13 28.24 36.67
C LEU A 794 -45.11 27.30 36.01
N ALA A 795 -44.93 26.10 36.55
CA ALA A 795 -44.03 25.10 35.98
C ALA A 795 -44.58 24.51 34.68
N ARG A 796 -45.91 24.33 34.56
CA ARG A 796 -46.59 23.93 33.32
C ARG A 796 -46.44 25.00 32.24
N LEU A 797 -46.70 26.26 32.57
CA LEU A 797 -46.53 27.39 31.65
C LEU A 797 -45.09 27.47 31.13
N ARG A 798 -44.10 27.44 32.04
CA ARG A 798 -42.69 27.47 31.66
C ARG A 798 -42.30 26.23 30.83
N ALA A 799 -42.78 25.05 31.19
CA ALA A 799 -42.48 23.82 30.45
C ALA A 799 -43.02 23.87 29.01
N PHE A 800 -44.22 24.41 28.82
CA PHE A 800 -44.86 24.58 27.52
C PHE A 800 -44.06 25.53 26.61
N PHE A 801 -43.74 26.73 27.08
CA PHE A 801 -42.99 27.71 26.27
C PHE A 801 -41.51 27.35 26.06
N THR A 802 -40.94 26.47 26.89
CA THR A 802 -39.58 25.95 26.65
C THR A 802 -39.53 24.84 25.58
N ALA A 803 -40.68 24.35 25.08
CA ALA A 803 -40.69 23.27 24.09
C ALA A 803 -40.38 23.80 22.68
N PRO A 804 -39.43 23.19 21.93
CA PRO A 804 -39.05 23.65 20.59
C PRO A 804 -40.22 23.74 19.61
N ILE A 805 -41.14 22.78 19.63
CA ILE A 805 -42.33 22.78 18.77
C ILE A 805 -43.22 24.01 18.97
N VAL A 806 -43.36 24.48 20.22
CA VAL A 806 -44.15 25.67 20.54
C VAL A 806 -43.43 26.92 20.07
N ILE A 807 -42.11 27.01 20.30
CA ILE A 807 -41.27 28.12 19.82
C ILE A 807 -41.35 28.22 18.29
N PHE A 808 -41.27 27.08 17.58
CA PHE A 808 -41.39 27.02 16.12
C PHE A 808 -42.76 27.48 15.61
N LEU A 809 -43.86 27.02 16.23
CA LEU A 809 -45.22 27.43 15.85
C LEU A 809 -45.46 28.92 16.11
N MET A 810 -44.99 29.44 17.25
CA MET A 810 -45.03 30.87 17.57
C MET A 810 -44.23 31.69 16.56
N ASN A 811 -43.01 31.27 16.22
CA ASN A 811 -42.19 31.95 15.21
C ASN A 811 -42.86 31.92 13.83
N THR A 812 -43.46 30.80 13.45
CA THR A 812 -44.18 30.66 12.18
C THR A 812 -45.38 31.62 12.12
N LEU A 813 -46.22 31.66 13.16
CA LEU A 813 -47.37 32.57 13.23
C LEU A 813 -46.94 34.05 13.21
N SER A 814 -45.88 34.36 13.97
CA SER A 814 -45.24 35.67 14.00
C SER A 814 -44.80 36.08 12.58
N TYR A 815 -44.08 35.21 11.88
CA TYR A 815 -43.61 35.46 10.51
C TYR A 815 -44.76 35.67 9.49
N PHE A 816 -45.84 34.89 9.57
CA PHE A 816 -47.03 35.11 8.74
C PHE A 816 -47.67 36.48 9.02
N THR A 817 -47.73 36.89 10.29
CA THR A 817 -48.26 38.20 10.68
C THR A 817 -47.40 39.32 10.12
N PHE A 818 -46.07 39.17 10.17
CA PHE A 818 -45.13 40.10 9.52
C PHE A 818 -45.37 40.23 8.02
N LEU A 819 -45.53 39.11 7.29
CA LEU A 819 -45.80 39.13 5.85
C LEU A 819 -47.14 39.81 5.52
N LEU A 820 -48.19 39.52 6.28
CA LEU A 820 -49.50 40.15 6.09
C LEU A 820 -49.46 41.66 6.36
N LEU A 821 -48.77 42.07 7.43
CA LEU A 821 -48.58 43.48 7.76
C LEU A 821 -47.74 44.19 6.69
N PHE A 822 -46.68 43.55 6.19
CA PHE A 822 -45.82 44.11 5.15
C PHE A 822 -46.57 44.25 3.82
N ALA A 823 -47.37 43.25 3.43
CA ALA A 823 -48.24 43.32 2.26
C ALA A 823 -49.28 44.45 2.40
N TYR A 824 -49.91 44.57 3.56
CA TYR A 824 -50.88 45.63 3.84
C TYR A 824 -50.26 47.02 3.68
N VAL A 825 -49.09 47.25 4.27
CA VAL A 825 -48.37 48.53 4.17
C VAL A 825 -47.99 48.85 2.73
N LEU A 826 -47.49 47.87 1.96
CA LEU A 826 -47.06 48.08 0.58
C LEU A 826 -48.24 48.39 -0.38
N MET A 827 -49.41 47.83 -0.11
CA MET A 827 -50.60 48.00 -0.95
C MET A 827 -51.45 49.21 -0.56
N VAL A 828 -51.68 49.44 0.74
CA VAL A 828 -52.68 50.40 1.24
C VAL A 828 -52.05 51.65 1.86
N ASP A 829 -51.01 51.48 2.69
CA ASP A 829 -50.50 52.54 3.59
C ASP A 829 -49.10 53.04 3.18
N PHE A 830 -48.84 53.17 1.87
CA PHE A 830 -47.56 53.62 1.34
C PHE A 830 -47.54 55.14 1.15
N GLN A 831 -47.42 55.87 2.26
CA GLN A 831 -47.38 57.33 2.29
C GLN A 831 -45.94 57.89 2.28
N PRO A 832 -45.73 59.15 1.83
CA PRO A 832 -44.41 59.79 1.84
C PRO A 832 -43.88 60.07 3.24
N ALA A 833 -44.75 60.21 4.24
CA ALA A 833 -44.38 60.23 5.65
C ALA A 833 -44.59 58.83 6.27
N PRO A 834 -43.66 58.34 7.10
CA PRO A 834 -43.77 56.99 7.66
C PRO A 834 -44.93 56.87 8.65
N SER A 835 -45.81 55.90 8.44
CA SER A 835 -46.91 55.58 9.34
C SER A 835 -46.43 54.77 10.55
N TRP A 836 -47.21 54.75 11.64
CA TRP A 836 -46.86 53.95 12.82
C TRP A 836 -46.75 52.43 12.52
N ARG A 837 -47.47 51.96 11.49
CA ARG A 837 -47.44 50.56 11.03
C ARG A 837 -46.13 50.24 10.33
N GLU A 838 -45.54 51.21 9.65
CA GLU A 838 -44.23 51.07 9.01
C GLU A 838 -43.10 51.05 10.03
N TYR A 839 -43.17 51.90 11.07
CA TYR A 839 -42.25 51.82 12.19
C TYR A 839 -42.28 50.45 12.88
N LEU A 840 -43.46 49.83 12.98
CA LEU A 840 -43.60 48.46 13.51
C LEU A 840 -42.87 47.42 12.62
N ILE A 841 -42.95 47.53 11.29
CA ILE A 841 -42.22 46.66 10.35
C ILE A 841 -40.70 46.87 10.49
N TYR A 842 -40.24 48.12 10.64
CA TYR A 842 -38.81 48.41 10.81
C TYR A 842 -38.26 47.81 12.10
N PHE A 843 -38.99 47.97 13.20
CA PHE A 843 -38.65 47.36 14.47
C PHE A 843 -38.61 45.83 14.36
N TRP A 844 -39.58 45.24 13.66
CA TRP A 844 -39.62 43.80 13.43
C TRP A 844 -38.42 43.33 12.63
N LEU A 845 -38.08 43.99 11.52
CA LEU A 845 -36.91 43.62 10.73
C LEU A 845 -35.62 43.78 11.53
N PHE A 846 -35.49 44.85 12.31
CA PHE A 846 -34.35 45.03 13.20
C PHE A 846 -34.20 43.86 14.18
N SER A 847 -35.31 43.35 14.73
CA SER A 847 -35.28 42.15 15.57
C SER A 847 -34.82 40.89 14.83
N LEU A 848 -35.21 40.71 13.56
CA LEU A 848 -34.73 39.61 12.72
C LEU A 848 -33.22 39.74 12.45
N VAL A 849 -32.72 40.94 12.15
CA VAL A 849 -31.29 41.19 11.96
C VAL A 849 -30.50 40.89 13.24
N CYS A 850 -31.03 41.25 14.40
CA CYS A 850 -30.42 40.92 15.69
C CYS A 850 -30.35 39.41 15.92
N GLU A 851 -31.40 38.67 15.56
CA GLU A 851 -31.43 37.21 15.70
C GLU A 851 -30.43 36.52 14.76
N GLU A 852 -30.35 36.95 13.49
CA GLU A 852 -29.34 36.44 12.54
C GLU A 852 -27.91 36.78 12.99
N THR A 853 -27.71 37.98 13.55
CA THR A 853 -26.42 38.39 14.12
C THR A 853 -26.07 37.54 15.35
N ARG A 854 -27.05 37.26 16.22
CA ARG A 854 -26.87 36.37 17.37
C ARG A 854 -26.50 34.95 16.92
N GLN A 855 -27.13 34.43 15.87
CA GLN A 855 -26.81 33.11 15.31
C GLN A 855 -25.40 33.05 14.72
N LEU A 856 -24.95 34.12 14.04
CA LEU A 856 -23.59 34.22 13.52
C LEU A 856 -22.53 34.29 14.65
N LEU A 857 -22.86 34.94 15.77
CA LEU A 857 -21.99 35.08 16.94
C LEU A 857 -22.03 33.89 17.89
N TYR A 858 -23.03 33.01 17.77
CA TYR A 858 -23.16 31.82 18.59
C TYR A 858 -22.17 30.75 18.09
N ASP A 859 -20.95 30.79 18.64
CA ASP A 859 -19.88 29.84 18.38
C ASP A 859 -19.78 28.83 19.54
N PRO A 860 -20.45 27.67 19.47
CA PRO A 860 -20.38 26.64 20.51
C PRO A 860 -19.01 25.94 20.56
N ASP A 861 -18.24 25.97 19.47
CA ASP A 861 -17.05 25.13 19.28
C ASP A 861 -15.72 25.92 19.39
N GLY A 862 -15.78 27.25 19.49
CA GLY A 862 -14.60 28.13 19.58
C GLY A 862 -13.76 28.14 18.29
N LEU A 863 -14.42 27.93 17.15
CA LEU A 863 -13.80 27.76 15.83
C LEU A 863 -13.35 29.06 15.17
N GLY A 864 -13.65 30.20 15.81
CA GLY A 864 -13.27 31.51 15.36
C GLY A 864 -14.27 32.09 14.36
N ILE A 865 -14.54 33.38 14.49
CA ILE A 865 -15.62 34.11 13.82
C ILE A 865 -15.55 33.96 12.29
N VAL A 866 -14.35 33.92 11.70
CA VAL A 866 -14.15 33.84 10.25
C VAL A 866 -14.59 32.50 9.66
N LYS A 867 -14.29 31.38 10.32
CA LYS A 867 -14.70 30.05 9.85
C LYS A 867 -16.21 29.87 10.00
N MET A 868 -16.79 30.39 11.08
CA MET A 868 -18.24 30.37 11.29
C MET A 868 -18.97 31.21 10.25
N ALA A 869 -18.47 32.41 9.93
CA ALA A 869 -19.01 33.21 8.83
C ALA A 869 -18.93 32.47 7.49
N SER A 870 -17.84 31.75 7.22
CA SER A 870 -17.72 30.93 6.00
C SER A 870 -18.76 29.80 5.95
N LEU A 871 -18.99 29.09 7.07
CA LEU A 871 -20.01 28.05 7.16
C LEU A 871 -21.43 28.61 7.02
N TYR A 872 -21.70 29.75 7.67
CA TYR A 872 -22.98 30.45 7.60
C TYR A 872 -23.29 30.87 6.15
N ILE A 873 -22.32 31.48 5.47
CA ILE A 873 -22.46 31.91 4.07
C ILE A 873 -22.57 30.72 3.12
N LYS A 874 -22.09 29.51 3.45
CA LYS A 874 -22.25 28.35 2.57
C LYS A 874 -23.70 27.87 2.45
N ASP A 875 -24.54 28.11 3.45
CA ASP A 875 -25.95 27.71 3.38
C ASP A 875 -26.75 28.60 2.41
N PHE A 876 -27.54 27.98 1.55
CA PHE A 876 -28.37 28.64 0.55
C PHE A 876 -29.43 29.54 1.21
N TRP A 877 -30.02 29.07 2.30
CA TRP A 877 -31.10 29.79 2.96
C TRP A 877 -30.60 31.05 3.66
N ASN A 878 -29.46 30.96 4.33
CA ASN A 878 -28.81 32.12 4.95
C ASN A 878 -28.38 33.17 3.92
N LYS A 879 -27.92 32.74 2.72
CA LYS A 879 -27.67 33.67 1.59
C LYS A 879 -28.94 34.41 1.18
N LEU A 880 -30.08 33.71 1.14
CA LEU A 880 -31.38 34.30 0.80
C LEU A 880 -31.81 35.32 1.86
N ASP A 881 -31.59 35.04 3.14
CA ASP A 881 -31.89 35.98 4.24
C ASP A 881 -31.01 37.23 4.20
N ILE A 882 -29.68 37.08 4.01
CA ILE A 882 -28.78 38.22 3.81
C ILE A 882 -29.25 39.07 2.61
N CYS A 883 -29.60 38.41 1.50
CA CYS A 883 -30.11 39.09 0.31
C CYS A 883 -31.40 39.86 0.61
N ALA A 884 -32.35 39.25 1.32
CA ALA A 884 -33.62 39.88 1.70
C ALA A 884 -33.40 41.14 2.56
N ILE A 885 -32.51 41.05 3.55
CA ILE A 885 -32.16 42.17 4.44
C ILE A 885 -31.48 43.30 3.65
N LEU A 886 -30.53 42.99 2.77
CA LEU A 886 -29.83 44.00 1.95
C LEU A 886 -30.79 44.73 1.00
N VAL A 887 -31.66 43.99 0.30
CA VAL A 887 -32.65 44.58 -0.61
C VAL A 887 -33.66 45.43 0.16
N PHE A 888 -34.05 45.00 1.37
CA PHE A 888 -34.94 45.80 2.21
C PHE A 888 -34.28 47.10 2.69
N ILE A 889 -33.03 47.06 3.14
CA ILE A 889 -32.29 48.26 3.55
C ILE A 889 -32.16 49.22 2.37
N ALA A 890 -31.82 48.73 1.18
CA ALA A 890 -31.80 49.54 -0.04
C ALA A 890 -33.17 50.16 -0.34
N GLY A 891 -34.24 49.37 -0.27
CA GLY A 891 -35.62 49.85 -0.44
C GLY A 891 -36.01 50.93 0.58
N LEU A 892 -35.57 50.78 1.83
CA LEU A 892 -35.78 51.74 2.90
C LEU A 892 -35.05 53.06 2.62
N THR A 893 -33.78 52.99 2.19
CA THR A 893 -33.01 54.20 1.84
C THR A 893 -33.62 54.97 0.67
N CYS A 894 -34.04 54.28 -0.40
CA CYS A 894 -34.76 54.88 -1.53
C CYS A 894 -36.13 55.45 -1.13
N ARG A 895 -36.74 54.88 -0.08
CA ARG A 895 -38.03 55.34 0.45
C ARG A 895 -37.91 56.59 1.32
N LEU A 896 -36.79 56.77 2.03
CA LEU A 896 -36.52 57.99 2.81
C LEU A 896 -36.24 59.21 1.92
N ILE A 897 -35.86 59.00 0.67
CA ILE A 897 -35.58 60.05 -0.31
C ILE A 897 -36.87 60.35 -1.11
N PRO A 898 -37.45 61.57 -1.03
CA PRO A 898 -38.72 61.89 -1.68
C PRO A 898 -38.72 61.72 -3.21
N SER A 899 -37.56 61.92 -3.87
CA SER A 899 -37.43 61.80 -5.32
C SER A 899 -37.43 60.35 -5.83
N THR A 900 -37.16 59.36 -4.97
CA THR A 900 -37.05 57.94 -5.33
C THR A 900 -38.14 57.07 -4.71
N LEU A 901 -39.28 57.67 -4.33
CA LEU A 901 -40.37 56.96 -3.66
C LEU A 901 -40.96 55.82 -4.52
N TYR A 902 -41.11 56.04 -5.82
CA TYR A 902 -41.61 55.01 -6.75
C TYR A 902 -40.60 53.84 -6.93
N PRO A 903 -39.30 54.10 -7.21
CA PRO A 903 -38.27 53.07 -7.13
C PRO A 903 -38.20 52.34 -5.78
N GLY A 904 -38.34 53.06 -4.66
CA GLY A 904 -38.37 52.48 -3.31
C GLY A 904 -39.51 51.48 -3.14
N ARG A 905 -40.71 51.79 -3.67
CA ARG A 905 -41.84 50.85 -3.69
C ARG A 905 -41.55 49.58 -4.48
N ILE A 906 -40.90 49.71 -5.65
CA ILE A 906 -40.50 48.56 -6.49
C ILE A 906 -39.45 47.70 -5.79
N ILE A 907 -38.46 48.31 -5.15
CA ILE A 907 -37.42 47.56 -4.44
C ILE A 907 -38.01 46.83 -3.23
N LEU A 908 -38.94 47.47 -2.50
CA LEU A 908 -39.65 46.84 -1.38
C LEU A 908 -40.61 45.73 -1.84
N SER A 909 -41.22 45.81 -3.02
CA SER A 909 -42.02 44.71 -3.56
C SER A 909 -41.17 43.50 -3.95
N LEU A 910 -39.96 43.73 -4.49
CA LEU A 910 -38.98 42.65 -4.70
C LEU A 910 -38.51 42.06 -3.36
N ALA A 911 -38.27 42.89 -2.34
CA ALA A 911 -37.95 42.40 -0.99
C ALA A 911 -39.06 41.51 -0.43
N PHE A 912 -40.34 41.88 -0.61
CA PHE A 912 -41.49 41.08 -0.20
C PHE A 912 -41.50 39.69 -0.86
N ILE A 913 -41.17 39.59 -2.15
CA ILE A 913 -41.07 38.30 -2.85
C ILE A 913 -39.99 37.43 -2.19
N ILE A 914 -38.82 37.99 -1.88
CA ILE A 914 -37.73 37.23 -1.25
C ILE A 914 -38.15 36.74 0.16
N PHE A 915 -38.80 37.59 0.97
CA PHE A 915 -39.37 37.17 2.26
C PHE A 915 -40.48 36.11 2.11
N CYS A 916 -41.27 36.14 1.03
CA CYS A 916 -42.23 35.07 0.76
C CYS A 916 -41.53 33.75 0.41
N LEU A 917 -40.46 33.77 -0.39
CA LEU A 917 -39.69 32.58 -0.73
C LEU A 917 -39.06 31.92 0.52
N ARG A 918 -38.70 32.72 1.53
CA ARG A 918 -38.22 32.22 2.82
C ARG A 918 -39.24 31.33 3.55
N LEU A 919 -40.54 31.51 3.30
CA LEU A 919 -41.59 30.64 3.86
C LEU A 919 -41.41 29.17 3.47
N MET A 920 -40.85 28.90 2.30
CA MET A 920 -40.54 27.53 1.86
C MET A 920 -39.58 26.83 2.83
N HIS A 921 -38.66 27.56 3.48
CA HIS A 921 -37.76 26.98 4.48
C HIS A 921 -38.52 26.43 5.69
N ILE A 922 -39.56 27.13 6.16
CA ILE A 922 -40.38 26.68 7.29
C ILE A 922 -41.08 25.35 6.97
N PHE A 923 -41.56 25.20 5.73
CA PHE A 923 -42.22 23.97 5.29
C PHE A 923 -41.27 22.77 5.12
N THR A 924 -39.94 22.97 5.20
CA THR A 924 -38.98 21.86 5.13
C THR A 924 -39.08 20.90 6.32
N VAL A 925 -39.60 21.36 7.46
CA VAL A 925 -39.81 20.55 8.67
C VAL A 925 -40.90 19.49 8.48
N SER A 926 -41.82 19.71 7.53
CA SER A 926 -42.90 18.76 7.26
C SER A 926 -42.37 17.49 6.60
N ARG A 927 -42.77 16.33 7.13
CA ARG A 927 -42.39 15.00 6.60
C ARG A 927 -42.78 14.79 5.14
N THR A 928 -43.84 15.42 4.66
CA THR A 928 -44.36 15.24 3.29
C THR A 928 -43.85 16.31 2.31
N LEU A 929 -43.61 17.54 2.78
CA LEU A 929 -43.18 18.66 1.93
C LEU A 929 -41.65 18.83 1.90
N GLY A 930 -40.95 18.46 2.96
CA GLY A 930 -39.49 18.60 3.07
C GLY A 930 -38.72 17.94 1.92
N PRO A 931 -38.93 16.64 1.64
CA PRO A 931 -38.25 15.97 0.53
C PRO A 931 -38.52 16.63 -0.82
N LYS A 932 -39.76 17.11 -1.07
CA LYS A 932 -40.12 17.80 -2.31
C LYS A 932 -39.34 19.11 -2.47
N ILE A 933 -39.16 19.87 -1.39
CA ILE A 933 -38.38 21.13 -1.41
C ILE A 933 -36.89 20.84 -1.70
N ILE A 934 -36.33 19.76 -1.16
CA ILE A 934 -34.95 19.34 -1.48
C ILE A 934 -34.80 18.94 -2.95
N ILE A 935 -35.79 18.25 -3.53
CA ILE A 935 -35.81 17.92 -4.96
C ILE A 935 -35.83 19.20 -5.80
N VAL A 936 -36.75 20.13 -5.51
CA VAL A 936 -36.81 21.44 -6.19
C VAL A 936 -35.47 22.16 -6.10
N LYS A 937 -34.84 22.22 -4.91
CA LYS A 937 -33.52 22.83 -4.71
C LYS A 937 -32.43 22.20 -5.58
N ARG A 938 -32.45 20.87 -5.79
CA ARG A 938 -31.49 20.19 -6.67
C ARG A 938 -31.75 20.51 -8.15
N MET A 939 -33.02 20.57 -8.55
CA MET A 939 -33.43 20.90 -9.93
C MET A 939 -33.18 22.36 -10.31
N MET A 940 -33.04 23.29 -9.35
CA MET A 940 -32.79 24.71 -9.62
C MET A 940 -31.55 24.97 -10.49
N LYS A 941 -30.50 24.12 -10.39
CA LYS A 941 -29.31 24.24 -11.25
C LYS A 941 -29.66 24.00 -12.72
N ASP A 942 -30.44 22.96 -12.99
CA ASP A 942 -30.85 22.59 -14.35
C ASP A 942 -31.86 23.61 -14.91
N VAL A 943 -32.78 24.10 -14.06
CA VAL A 943 -33.73 25.16 -14.42
C VAL A 943 -33.00 26.46 -14.81
N PHE A 944 -31.89 26.80 -14.15
CA PHE A 944 -31.10 27.98 -14.52
C PHE A 944 -30.50 27.85 -15.93
N PHE A 945 -29.93 26.69 -16.27
CA PHE A 945 -29.45 26.42 -17.64
C PHE A 945 -30.58 26.48 -18.67
N PHE A 946 -31.75 25.94 -18.33
CA PHE A 946 -32.93 26.02 -19.20
C PHE A 946 -33.41 27.47 -19.41
N LEU A 947 -33.50 28.28 -18.34
CA LEU A 947 -33.87 29.69 -18.44
C LEU A 947 -32.88 30.50 -19.29
N PHE A 948 -31.59 30.18 -19.21
CA PHE A 948 -30.58 30.81 -20.06
C PHE A 948 -30.79 30.49 -21.54
N LEU A 949 -31.02 29.21 -21.88
CA LEU A 949 -31.33 28.80 -23.25
C LEU A 949 -32.63 29.45 -23.76
N LEU A 950 -33.66 29.52 -22.91
CA LEU A 950 -34.91 30.21 -23.23
C LEU A 950 -34.66 31.70 -23.49
N ALA A 951 -33.88 32.39 -22.64
CA ALA A 951 -33.58 33.81 -22.83
C ALA A 951 -32.88 34.10 -24.15
N VAL A 952 -31.90 33.27 -24.55
CA VAL A 952 -31.22 33.38 -25.85
C VAL A 952 -32.23 33.24 -27.00
N TRP A 953 -33.12 32.25 -26.91
CA TRP A 953 -34.16 32.05 -27.91
C TRP A 953 -35.12 33.24 -27.99
N VAL A 954 -35.62 33.73 -26.87
CA VAL A 954 -36.57 34.86 -26.79
C VAL A 954 -35.98 36.14 -27.36
N VAL A 955 -34.72 36.45 -27.03
CA VAL A 955 -34.04 37.62 -27.56
C VAL A 955 -33.82 37.47 -29.07
N SER A 956 -33.40 36.28 -29.54
CA SER A 956 -33.21 36.04 -30.98
C SER A 956 -34.50 36.22 -31.78
N PHE A 957 -35.60 35.63 -31.30
CA PHE A 957 -36.93 35.79 -31.87
C PHE A 957 -37.38 37.25 -31.82
N GLY A 958 -37.15 37.92 -30.70
CA GLY A 958 -37.55 39.31 -30.51
C GLY A 958 -36.82 40.29 -31.41
N VAL A 959 -35.52 40.09 -31.63
CA VAL A 959 -34.74 40.88 -32.60
C VAL A 959 -35.28 40.66 -34.00
N ALA A 960 -35.52 39.40 -34.40
CA ALA A 960 -36.06 39.07 -35.71
C ALA A 960 -37.46 39.67 -35.93
N LYS A 961 -38.36 39.53 -34.95
CA LYS A 961 -39.70 40.12 -34.96
C LYS A 961 -39.65 41.64 -35.10
N GLN A 962 -38.85 42.30 -34.25
CA GLN A 962 -38.72 43.77 -34.28
C GLN A 962 -38.18 44.25 -35.64
N ALA A 963 -37.19 43.55 -36.20
CA ALA A 963 -36.60 43.88 -37.50
C ALA A 963 -37.56 43.69 -38.68
N ILE A 964 -38.50 42.72 -38.61
CA ILE A 964 -39.49 42.47 -39.66
C ILE A 964 -40.63 43.49 -39.61
N LEU A 965 -41.15 43.79 -38.41
CA LEU A 965 -42.38 44.58 -38.26
C LEU A 965 -42.17 46.10 -38.21
N ILE A 966 -41.01 46.58 -37.73
CA ILE A 966 -40.80 48.01 -37.47
C ILE A 966 -39.53 48.47 -38.19
N HIS A 967 -39.68 49.49 -39.03
CA HIS A 967 -38.56 50.09 -39.76
C HIS A 967 -37.88 51.17 -38.90
N ASN A 968 -36.58 50.99 -38.61
CA ASN A 968 -35.67 51.95 -37.99
C ASN A 968 -36.25 52.79 -36.82
N GLU A 969 -36.38 52.19 -35.64
CA GLU A 969 -36.75 52.88 -34.40
C GLU A 969 -35.51 53.47 -33.70
N GLU A 970 -35.42 54.81 -33.59
CA GLU A 970 -34.28 55.50 -32.95
C GLU A 970 -34.35 55.52 -31.40
N ARG A 971 -35.53 55.26 -30.82
CA ARG A 971 -35.74 55.29 -29.37
C ARG A 971 -35.25 54.00 -28.70
N VAL A 972 -34.06 54.05 -28.10
CA VAL A 972 -33.39 52.90 -27.47
C VAL A 972 -34.25 52.17 -26.41
N GLU A 973 -35.00 52.92 -25.58
CA GLU A 973 -35.89 52.32 -24.57
C GLU A 973 -37.05 51.52 -25.19
N TRP A 974 -37.63 52.04 -26.28
CA TRP A 974 -38.69 51.37 -27.02
C TRP A 974 -38.17 50.17 -27.80
N LEU A 975 -36.95 50.26 -28.34
CA LEU A 975 -36.27 49.13 -28.98
C LEU A 975 -36.03 47.98 -27.99
N PHE A 976 -35.49 48.26 -26.80
CA PHE A 976 -35.26 47.24 -25.78
C PHE A 976 -36.57 46.63 -25.27
N ARG A 977 -37.60 47.46 -25.06
CA ARG A 977 -38.95 47.00 -24.68
C ARG A 977 -39.61 46.18 -25.80
N GLY A 978 -39.43 46.55 -27.06
CA GLY A 978 -39.93 45.81 -28.23
C GLY A 978 -39.28 44.44 -28.35
N VAL A 979 -37.94 44.41 -28.37
CA VAL A 979 -37.15 43.18 -28.56
C VAL A 979 -37.33 42.21 -27.40
N VAL A 980 -37.21 42.66 -26.14
CA VAL A 980 -37.15 41.73 -25.00
C VAL A 980 -38.53 41.52 -24.38
N TYR A 981 -39.21 42.60 -24.00
CA TYR A 981 -40.43 42.52 -23.18
C TYR A 981 -41.65 42.01 -23.97
N HIS A 982 -41.89 42.50 -25.18
CA HIS A 982 -43.03 42.02 -25.99
C HIS A 982 -42.84 40.58 -26.47
N SER A 983 -41.61 40.19 -26.79
CA SER A 983 -41.26 38.83 -27.20
C SER A 983 -41.39 37.85 -26.04
N TYR A 984 -41.02 38.28 -24.83
CA TYR A 984 -41.27 37.52 -23.61
C TYR A 984 -42.76 37.32 -23.32
N LEU A 985 -43.59 38.37 -23.48
CA LEU A 985 -45.05 38.27 -23.34
C LEU A 985 -45.69 37.29 -24.34
N THR A 986 -45.12 37.20 -25.53
CA THR A 986 -45.61 36.30 -26.58
C THR A 986 -45.51 34.82 -26.15
N ILE A 987 -44.54 34.46 -25.31
CA ILE A 987 -44.40 33.10 -24.74
C ILE A 987 -45.59 32.71 -23.87
N PHE A 988 -46.19 33.68 -23.18
CA PHE A 988 -47.36 33.45 -22.32
C PHE A 988 -48.68 33.37 -23.13
N GLY A 989 -48.61 33.35 -24.46
CA GLY A 989 -49.78 33.36 -25.34
C GLY A 989 -50.44 34.74 -25.49
N GLN A 990 -49.81 35.80 -24.95
CA GLN A 990 -50.25 37.17 -25.17
C GLN A 990 -49.58 37.73 -26.43
N ILE A 991 -50.24 37.56 -27.57
CA ILE A 991 -49.83 38.23 -28.80
C ILE A 991 -50.15 39.73 -28.62
N PRO A 992 -49.17 40.64 -28.80
CA PRO A 992 -49.43 42.07 -28.68
C PRO A 992 -50.52 42.51 -29.65
N SER A 993 -51.59 43.11 -29.15
CA SER A 993 -52.76 43.55 -29.92
C SER A 993 -52.50 44.74 -30.85
N TYR A 994 -51.26 45.26 -30.91
CA TYR A 994 -50.85 46.27 -31.89
C TYR A 994 -50.45 45.66 -33.25
N ILE A 995 -50.56 44.34 -33.40
CA ILE A 995 -50.18 43.59 -34.62
C ILE A 995 -51.34 43.48 -35.62
N ASP A 996 -52.59 43.65 -35.18
CA ASP A 996 -53.73 43.87 -36.05
C ASP A 996 -54.15 45.33 -35.89
N GLY A 997 -54.05 46.10 -36.98
CA GLY A 997 -54.15 47.57 -36.98
C GLY A 997 -55.45 48.17 -36.46
#